data_AF-A0A813W301-F1
#
_entry.id   AF-A0A813W301-F1
#
_cell.length_a   1.000
_cell.length_b   1.000
_cell.length_c   1.000
_cell.angle_alpha   90.00
_cell.angle_beta   90.00
_cell.angle_gamma   90.00
#
_symmetry.space_group_name_H-M   'P 1'
#
loop_
_entity.id
_entity.type
_entity.pdbx_description
1 polymer ?
#
loop_
_entity_poly.entity_id
_entity_poly.type
_entity_poly.pdbx_seq_one_letter_code
_entity_poly.pdbx_strand_id
1 'polypeptide(L)'
;MATAVLPNDDFYKNTDDKCLEIFSLIWLDANINIKDTRDTEMKLRFIINHIKKFQDVKQCQHYIEQTSQKDRLILIVSGRFGRELVPYIHQLRQVISIYVYCMDKNSNEQWALKFVKVISVVVDLDELVSQITRDHKIQKKVEEPLPIYTFTTNVDAGNSTTGVNGQFVFSQVLIDCLLRLKSTEIDKNELINCCQNEYEGNSWQLNNLHEFEKDYTPDKVVWWYTRESFFYKTLNAALRTQNIHMIFLFRTFIYDIYRQLQKYQSKHPLQVYRSQLMSWDELDSLKNNIGQYISINSMFSTSKQRTTALFLLGDITTKSDLERVLFEIDADPKIATTKPFADISKHSYFPDESEVLFMIGSIFRLNNIKRNGDQIWIIKMTLCNDNEHDLKQVLMYMKQQIENEEINLRTLGNVLWEMGKFDLAEKYFIRLLKQLPSDDPLHISLYEDLGKLASQRGAYDMSMKWRQKLLTFKEENLLATNASVNKTNNSIDEPDKMHVAPHNGYSIKNTREFIIRYGPYLRTTLKITQVLLKLESFVIPQLDSVSDPVDTDIDTMLPILDKQKEMEQQLNLVGKLLDRVDHRWAQPKSTIFGQHKSRGVPLQGADLREVETYLSVVDNKHSLGNLYRTVTVDGHVHWVCREHYDDISFNNAMFKYIDQLEAMGGEFDTKTKEAVVSSKDLSRKSVKILRKALTKGFNVLKLTFKECTLKEDDLAKLLNVVINRSSVRCLNMFAVCVSNLLGNTKYVCKCMTAEFNNQSFQVRFCDSYQDGHTSMLTQLLQQNKIRRMFDFSASDFMGHERELQKCFETKGMVTGLIMEHSNNIDVIDALFNSKMKTLYQLKFNNSLQVPSTLSRFCEMLKTNQTLKEIDIMDQTGFEDETFIVNLLNTVKEHKSIKHLSLHVKNIQQSDRKEASLSESLKNHQFISRLRQSIIFNHININTKWKQHGVTIAGGNGRGNQLNQLSRPQGIYVNDDHQTIYIADFGNDRIVEWKYGAKNGQVVAGGNEKGDRSDQLNYPTDVIVDKKNNSLIICDYGNKRLVRWSRQNGENGETIISDIHCYGLTIDKNVDLYVSDYVKNEVRRWKQGEKEGTIVVRGNGKGKHLNQFHCPTHIFVDKDHSVYVSDSFNNRVMKWMKGAKEGIVVASGKDEGNSLTQLSYPWGVVVDHLGNVYVADSNNHRIMRWCEGSCEGSIVVGGNGEGEQSNQFNRPMDLSFDVQGNLYVVDHGNHRIQKFYIDLN
;
A
#
# COMPACT_ATOMS: atom_id res chain seq x y z
N MET A 1 -34.09 -12.47 26.27
CA MET A 1 -33.03 -13.46 25.97
C MET A 1 -32.89 -13.57 24.46
N ALA A 2 -31.91 -12.89 23.88
CA ALA A 2 -31.23 -13.21 22.62
C ALA A 2 -30.08 -12.22 22.49
N THR A 3 -28.90 -12.68 22.90
CA THR A 3 -27.60 -12.01 22.87
C THR A 3 -27.20 -11.74 21.41
N ALA A 4 -27.12 -10.47 21.03
CA ALA A 4 -26.40 -10.06 19.84
C ALA A 4 -24.90 -10.16 20.15
N VAL A 5 -24.28 -11.22 19.61
CA VAL A 5 -22.83 -11.41 19.63
C VAL A 5 -22.20 -10.31 18.78
N LEU A 6 -21.74 -9.25 19.43
CA LEU A 6 -20.72 -8.37 18.91
C LEU A 6 -19.43 -9.20 18.71
N PRO A 7 -18.59 -8.89 17.71
CA PRO A 7 -17.34 -9.63 17.51
C PRO A 7 -16.49 -9.54 18.78
N ASN A 8 -16.07 -10.72 19.27
CA ASN A 8 -15.25 -11.00 20.44
C ASN A 8 -14.45 -9.82 21.03
N ASP A 9 -14.54 -9.73 22.36
CA ASP A 9 -13.75 -8.91 23.31
C ASP A 9 -12.21 -9.15 23.27
N ASP A 10 -11.67 -9.77 22.22
CA ASP A 10 -10.23 -9.99 22.04
C ASP A 10 -9.52 -8.86 21.27
N PHE A 11 -10.26 -7.84 20.80
CA PHE A 11 -9.66 -6.69 20.10
C PHE A 11 -8.99 -5.64 21.01
N TYR A 12 -9.04 -5.83 22.33
CA TYR A 12 -8.52 -4.86 23.32
C TYR A 12 -7.21 -5.28 24.02
N LYS A 13 -6.45 -6.22 23.46
CA LYS A 13 -5.12 -6.62 23.98
C LYS A 13 -3.90 -6.09 23.21
N ASN A 14 -4.10 -5.26 22.18
CA ASN A 14 -3.01 -4.69 21.40
C ASN A 14 -3.13 -3.16 21.26
N THR A 15 -3.25 -2.45 22.39
CA THR A 15 -2.68 -1.09 22.42
C THR A 15 -1.23 -1.26 22.84
N ASP A 16 -0.29 -0.73 22.05
CA ASP A 16 1.15 -0.67 22.37
C ASP A 16 1.37 -0.40 23.87
N ASP A 17 1.59 -1.47 24.65
CA ASP A 17 2.00 -1.42 26.05
C ASP A 17 3.47 -1.00 26.08
N LYS A 18 3.72 0.27 25.73
CA LYS A 18 4.97 0.93 26.09
C LYS A 18 4.92 1.13 27.60
N CYS A 19 5.76 0.36 28.27
CA CYS A 19 6.10 0.48 29.69
C CYS A 19 6.11 1.98 30.10
N LEU A 20 5.25 2.36 31.05
CA LEU A 20 5.13 3.75 31.49
C LEU A 20 6.35 4.17 32.33
N GLU A 21 7.13 3.25 32.88
CA GLU A 21 8.33 3.59 33.64
C GLU A 21 9.56 3.90 32.77
N ILE A 22 10.35 4.89 33.21
CA ILE A 22 11.64 5.26 32.58
C ILE A 22 12.67 4.15 32.73
N PHE A 23 12.64 3.51 33.90
CA PHE A 23 13.65 2.57 34.37
C PHE A 23 13.04 1.19 34.49
N SER A 24 13.65 0.20 33.85
CA SER A 24 13.34 -1.22 34.08
C SER A 24 14.51 -1.87 34.81
N LEU A 25 14.20 -2.72 35.79
CA LEU A 25 15.20 -3.48 36.52
C LEU A 25 15.29 -4.89 35.94
N ILE A 26 16.51 -5.30 35.61
CA ILE A 26 16.83 -6.65 35.16
C ILE A 26 17.64 -7.33 36.26
N TRP A 27 17.15 -8.46 36.76
CA TRP A 27 17.86 -9.28 37.72
C TRP A 27 18.29 -10.60 37.05
N LEU A 28 19.60 -10.79 36.92
CA LEU A 28 20.23 -11.99 36.38
C LEU A 28 20.98 -12.74 37.48
N ASP A 29 20.40 -13.85 37.93
CA ASP A 29 20.95 -14.70 38.99
C ASP A 29 20.56 -16.16 38.74
N ALA A 30 21.49 -17.09 39.02
CA ALA A 30 21.23 -18.52 38.91
C ALA A 30 20.20 -19.01 39.94
N ASN A 31 20.12 -18.35 41.10
CA ASN A 31 19.34 -18.76 42.26
C ASN A 31 18.13 -17.85 42.55
N ILE A 32 17.58 -17.20 41.52
CA ILE A 32 16.61 -16.10 41.65
C ILE A 32 15.25 -16.45 42.30
N ASN A 33 14.97 -17.74 42.53
CA ASN A 33 13.68 -18.25 43.02
C ASN A 33 13.66 -18.68 44.51
N ILE A 34 14.69 -18.35 45.29
CA ILE A 34 14.79 -18.67 46.73
C ILE A 34 13.94 -17.67 47.55
N LYS A 35 13.56 -18.03 48.78
CA LYS A 35 12.70 -17.19 49.64
C LYS A 35 13.28 -15.79 49.88
N ASP A 36 14.58 -15.70 50.14
CA ASP A 36 15.26 -14.42 50.43
C ASP A 36 15.24 -13.47 49.22
N THR A 37 15.33 -13.99 47.98
CA THR A 37 15.24 -13.16 46.77
C THR A 37 13.83 -12.65 46.50
N ARG A 38 12.77 -13.34 46.99
CA ARG A 38 11.38 -12.84 46.91
C ARG A 38 11.14 -11.65 47.83
N ASP A 39 11.70 -11.67 49.04
CA ASP A 39 11.59 -10.55 49.98
C ASP A 39 12.32 -9.31 49.46
N THR A 40 13.50 -9.50 48.86
CA THR A 40 14.21 -8.42 48.18
C THR A 40 13.49 -7.94 46.92
N GLU A 41 12.92 -8.84 46.11
CA GLU A 41 12.10 -8.45 44.96
C GLU A 41 10.93 -7.58 45.41
N MET A 42 10.23 -7.94 46.48
CA MET A 42 9.18 -7.11 47.06
C MET A 42 9.70 -5.74 47.45
N LYS A 43 10.85 -5.64 48.13
CA LYS A 43 11.49 -4.36 48.48
C LYS A 43 11.90 -3.53 47.25
N LEU A 44 12.43 -4.16 46.21
CA LEU A 44 12.78 -3.48 44.95
C LEU A 44 11.56 -2.98 44.19
N ARG A 45 10.42 -3.69 44.27
CA ARG A 45 9.16 -3.25 43.66
C ARG A 45 8.64 -1.94 44.24
N PHE A 46 8.97 -1.57 45.48
CA PHE A 46 8.66 -0.23 46.00
C PHE A 46 9.37 0.88 45.20
N ILE A 47 10.53 0.57 44.64
CA ILE A 47 11.40 1.52 43.94
C ILE A 47 11.07 1.51 42.44
N ILE A 48 11.16 0.34 41.80
CA ILE A 48 11.00 0.11 40.36
C ILE A 48 9.92 -0.95 40.15
N ASN A 49 8.90 -0.61 39.37
CA ASN A 49 7.73 -1.46 39.20
C ASN A 49 8.00 -2.64 38.24
N HIS A 50 8.75 -2.38 37.16
CA HIS A 50 9.04 -3.39 36.14
C HIS A 50 10.36 -4.12 36.44
N ILE A 51 10.24 -5.31 37.04
CA ILE A 51 11.37 -6.20 37.33
C ILE A 51 11.31 -7.42 36.40
N LYS A 52 12.33 -7.59 35.55
CA LYS A 52 12.51 -8.78 34.70
C LYS A 52 13.61 -9.67 35.27
N LYS A 53 13.36 -10.97 35.28
CA LYS A 53 14.25 -11.98 35.87
C LYS A 53 14.78 -12.92 34.80
N PHE A 54 16.08 -13.18 34.83
CA PHE A 54 16.75 -14.11 33.93
C PHE A 54 17.63 -15.08 34.73
N GLN A 55 17.68 -16.33 34.27
CA GLN A 55 18.62 -17.34 34.77
C GLN A 55 19.70 -17.69 33.73
N ASP A 56 19.53 -17.23 32.49
CA ASP A 56 20.42 -17.48 31.36
C ASP A 56 21.01 -16.16 30.84
N VAL A 57 22.34 -16.14 30.66
CA VAL A 57 23.10 -14.96 30.24
C VAL A 57 22.74 -14.55 28.81
N LYS A 58 22.56 -15.51 27.89
CA LYS A 58 22.28 -15.23 26.48
C LYS A 58 20.88 -14.67 26.27
N GLN A 59 19.89 -15.20 26.99
CA GLN A 59 18.53 -14.65 26.97
C GLN A 59 18.50 -13.22 27.52
N CYS A 60 19.21 -12.98 28.63
CA CYS A 60 19.34 -11.65 29.21
C CYS A 60 20.01 -10.67 28.24
N GLN A 61 21.13 -11.08 27.61
CA GLN A 61 21.83 -10.28 26.61
C GLN A 61 20.95 -9.94 25.42
N HIS A 62 20.28 -10.93 24.84
CA HIS A 62 19.37 -10.75 23.70
C HIS A 62 18.25 -9.75 24.03
N TYR A 63 17.68 -9.85 25.23
CA TYR A 63 16.66 -8.92 25.70
C TYR A 63 17.19 -7.48 25.81
N ILE A 64 18.39 -7.29 26.38
CA ILE A 64 19.03 -5.98 26.53
C ILE A 64 19.36 -5.36 25.16
N GLU A 65 19.83 -6.16 24.21
CA GLU A 65 20.19 -5.73 22.85
C GLU A 65 18.96 -5.36 22.01
N GLN A 66 17.83 -6.04 22.22
CA GLN A 66 16.55 -5.71 21.58
C GLN A 66 15.81 -4.53 22.23
N THR A 67 16.18 -4.17 23.46
CA THR A 67 15.56 -3.05 24.17
C THR A 67 15.97 -1.72 23.55
N SER A 68 15.02 -0.80 23.40
CA SER A 68 15.25 0.51 22.78
C SER A 68 16.35 1.29 23.49
N GLN A 69 17.21 2.00 22.74
CA GLN A 69 18.24 2.88 23.30
C GLN A 69 17.68 4.06 24.13
N LYS A 70 16.36 4.30 24.06
CA LYS A 70 15.64 5.30 24.85
C LYS A 70 15.21 4.79 26.23
N ASP A 71 15.12 3.47 26.41
CA ASP A 71 14.76 2.87 27.70
C ASP A 71 16.00 2.85 28.61
N ARG A 72 15.79 2.98 29.93
CA ARG A 72 16.89 2.96 30.90
C ARG A 72 16.85 1.67 31.71
N LEU A 73 17.94 0.91 31.69
CA LEU A 73 18.06 -0.40 32.29
C LEU A 73 19.00 -0.36 33.50
N ILE A 74 18.48 -0.79 34.64
CA ILE A 74 19.23 -1.04 35.86
C ILE A 74 19.41 -2.55 35.99
N LEU A 75 20.66 -3.01 36.14
CA LEU A 75 20.96 -4.44 36.22
C LEU A 75 21.40 -4.83 37.62
N ILE A 76 20.87 -5.94 38.12
CA ILE A 76 21.42 -6.70 39.23
C ILE A 76 21.98 -8.00 38.65
N VAL A 77 23.28 -8.22 38.76
CA VAL A 77 23.95 -9.42 38.23
C VAL A 77 24.71 -10.14 39.32
N SER A 78 24.69 -11.48 39.30
CA SER A 78 25.58 -12.26 40.17
C SER A 78 27.05 -12.07 39.76
N GLY A 79 28.01 -12.23 40.67
CA GLY A 79 29.44 -12.05 40.36
C GLY A 79 29.94 -12.89 39.16
N ARG A 80 29.48 -14.13 39.01
CA ARG A 80 29.82 -15.00 37.87
C ARG A 80 29.21 -14.49 36.56
N PHE A 81 27.89 -14.23 36.56
CA PHE A 81 27.20 -13.77 35.36
C PHE A 81 27.57 -12.34 34.97
N GLY A 82 27.93 -11.49 35.94
CA GLY A 82 28.45 -10.16 35.70
C GLY A 82 29.74 -10.20 34.89
N ARG A 83 30.69 -11.08 35.23
CA ARG A 83 31.95 -11.23 34.47
C ARG A 83 31.74 -11.69 33.03
N GLU A 84 30.68 -12.45 32.77
CA GLU A 84 30.32 -12.94 31.45
C GLU A 84 29.56 -11.88 30.64
N LEU A 85 28.58 -11.19 31.24
CA LEU A 85 27.66 -10.29 30.53
C LEU A 85 28.21 -8.86 30.38
N VAL A 86 28.75 -8.28 31.46
CA VAL A 86 29.09 -6.84 31.54
C VAL A 86 30.05 -6.40 30.44
N PRO A 87 31.09 -7.17 30.03
CA PRO A 87 31.99 -6.78 28.94
C PRO A 87 31.28 -6.51 27.60
N TYR A 88 30.12 -7.12 27.35
CA TYR A 88 29.38 -6.94 26.09
C TYR A 88 28.37 -5.81 26.15
N ILE A 89 27.79 -5.55 27.33
CA ILE A 89 26.66 -4.62 27.46
C ILE A 89 27.02 -3.27 28.08
N HIS A 90 28.18 -3.13 28.73
CA HIS A 90 28.49 -1.92 29.50
C HIS A 90 28.61 -0.64 28.65
N GLN A 91 28.86 -0.78 27.34
CA GLN A 91 28.91 0.35 26.41
C GLN A 91 27.53 0.75 25.87
N LEU A 92 26.50 -0.09 26.08
CA LEU A 92 25.16 0.16 25.54
C LEU A 92 24.49 1.34 26.27
N ARG A 93 23.97 2.30 25.52
CA ARG A 93 23.37 3.55 26.03
C ARG A 93 22.18 3.30 26.96
N GLN A 94 21.39 2.27 26.67
CA GLN A 94 20.23 1.88 27.49
C GLN A 94 20.63 1.35 28.86
N VAL A 95 21.84 0.82 29.03
CA VAL A 95 22.33 0.36 30.34
C VAL A 95 22.87 1.56 31.12
N ILE A 96 22.29 1.85 32.28
CA ILE A 96 22.66 3.02 33.10
C ILE A 96 23.41 2.69 34.38
N SER A 97 23.10 1.55 35.01
CA SER A 97 23.68 1.18 36.29
C SER A 97 23.67 -0.32 36.43
N ILE A 98 24.81 -0.88 36.85
CA ILE A 98 25.00 -2.31 37.07
C ILE A 98 25.44 -2.49 38.52
N TYR A 99 24.68 -3.29 39.25
CA TYR A 99 24.96 -3.67 40.63
C TYR A 99 25.33 -5.16 40.65
N VAL A 100 26.47 -5.46 41.26
CA VAL A 100 26.99 -6.82 41.30
C VAL A 100 26.70 -7.40 42.67
N TYR A 101 25.80 -8.38 42.74
CA TYR A 101 25.47 -9.10 43.97
C TYR A 101 26.33 -10.37 44.08
N CYS A 102 27.24 -10.43 45.05
CA CYS A 102 28.10 -11.61 45.23
C CYS A 102 28.68 -11.75 46.64
N MET A 103 28.92 -13.00 47.06
CA MET A 103 29.53 -13.32 48.37
C MET A 103 31.03 -12.96 48.43
N ASP A 104 31.74 -13.03 47.30
CA ASP A 104 33.18 -12.72 47.21
C ASP A 104 33.41 -11.28 46.71
N LYS A 105 33.34 -10.32 47.63
CA LYS A 105 33.42 -8.88 47.33
C LYS A 105 34.79 -8.48 46.74
N ASN A 106 35.88 -8.88 47.39
CA ASN A 106 37.24 -8.42 47.07
C ASN A 106 37.65 -8.76 45.63
N SER A 107 37.33 -9.98 45.16
CA SER A 107 37.72 -10.39 43.81
C SER A 107 36.91 -9.71 42.71
N ASN A 108 35.66 -9.31 43.00
CA ASN A 108 34.76 -8.66 42.04
C ASN A 108 34.91 -7.15 42.04
N GLU A 109 35.33 -6.51 43.14
CA GLU A 109 35.60 -5.07 43.18
C GLU A 109 36.75 -4.66 42.23
N GLN A 110 37.86 -5.41 42.23
CA GLN A 110 38.97 -5.13 41.31
C GLN A 110 38.58 -5.26 39.83
N TRP A 111 37.66 -6.17 39.54
CA TRP A 111 37.12 -6.35 38.18
C TRP A 111 36.12 -5.23 37.83
N ALA A 112 35.23 -4.87 38.77
CA ALA A 112 34.22 -3.84 38.60
C ALA A 112 34.83 -2.46 38.28
N LEU A 113 35.99 -2.13 38.87
CA LEU A 113 36.72 -0.88 38.60
C LEU A 113 37.07 -0.66 37.11
N LYS A 114 37.05 -1.71 36.29
CA LYS A 114 37.31 -1.63 34.84
C LYS A 114 36.10 -1.11 34.05
N PHE A 115 34.91 -1.12 34.62
CA PHE A 115 33.65 -0.82 33.93
C PHE A 115 32.91 0.34 34.61
N VAL A 116 32.83 1.46 33.91
CA VAL A 116 32.29 2.73 34.45
C VAL A 116 30.84 2.62 34.91
N LYS A 117 30.03 1.75 34.29
CA LYS A 117 28.62 1.58 34.62
C LYS A 117 28.36 0.62 35.78
N VAL A 118 29.40 0.00 36.35
CA VAL A 118 29.27 -0.82 37.55
C VAL A 118 29.36 0.09 38.77
N ILE A 119 28.22 0.28 39.44
CA ILE A 119 28.07 1.26 40.52
C ILE A 119 28.64 0.73 41.83
N SER A 120 28.32 -0.51 42.17
CA SER A 120 28.81 -1.13 43.40
C SER A 120 28.81 -2.66 43.33
N VAL A 121 29.68 -3.26 44.15
CA VAL A 121 29.70 -4.68 44.45
C VAL A 121 29.18 -4.87 45.86
N VAL A 122 28.07 -5.59 45.98
CA VAL A 122 27.28 -5.68 47.21
C VAL A 122 27.18 -7.13 47.65
N VAL A 123 27.32 -7.36 48.96
CA VAL A 123 27.24 -8.70 49.58
C VAL A 123 25.89 -8.92 50.22
N ASP A 124 25.26 -7.86 50.71
CA ASP A 124 23.99 -7.89 51.42
C ASP A 124 22.84 -7.32 50.57
N LEU A 125 21.68 -7.98 50.60
CA LEU A 125 20.53 -7.59 49.79
C LEU A 125 19.86 -6.30 50.29
N ASP A 126 19.92 -5.98 51.59
CA ASP A 126 19.37 -4.74 52.15
C ASP A 126 20.27 -3.52 51.85
N GLU A 127 21.58 -3.72 51.85
CA GLU A 127 22.55 -2.74 51.33
C GLU A 127 22.28 -2.45 49.85
N LEU A 128 22.03 -3.49 49.05
CA LEU A 128 21.73 -3.38 47.62
C LEU A 128 20.46 -2.57 47.36
N VAL A 129 19.37 -2.90 48.06
CA VAL A 129 18.10 -2.17 47.99
C VAL A 129 18.29 -0.71 48.39
N SER A 130 19.03 -0.45 49.47
CA SER A 130 19.28 0.91 49.97
C SER A 130 20.10 1.75 48.98
N GLN A 131 21.10 1.15 48.34
CA GLN A 131 21.92 1.81 47.33
C GLN A 131 21.09 2.12 46.07
N ILE A 132 20.37 1.12 45.52
CA ILE A 132 19.49 1.32 44.36
C ILE A 132 18.44 2.39 44.65
N THR A 133 17.86 2.42 45.86
CA THR A 133 16.88 3.45 46.25
C THR A 133 17.48 4.86 46.17
N ARG A 134 18.68 5.06 46.72
CA ARG A 134 19.36 6.35 46.72
C ARG A 134 19.70 6.80 45.30
N ASP A 135 20.30 5.91 44.52
CA ASP A 135 20.79 6.22 43.18
C ASP A 135 19.62 6.48 42.22
N HIS A 136 18.55 5.67 42.31
CA HIS A 136 17.33 5.86 41.53
C HIS A 136 16.63 7.19 41.83
N LYS A 137 16.55 7.61 43.09
CA LYS A 137 15.91 8.90 43.46
C LYS A 137 16.62 10.11 42.85
N ILE A 138 17.95 10.07 42.78
CA ILE A 138 18.76 11.12 42.17
C ILE A 138 18.59 11.09 40.64
N GLN A 139 18.73 9.92 40.03
CA GLN A 139 18.59 9.74 38.58
C GLN A 139 17.21 10.19 38.08
N LYS A 140 16.13 9.85 38.79
CA LYS A 140 14.75 10.21 38.39
C LYS A 140 14.51 11.72 38.31
N LYS A 141 15.05 12.53 39.22
CA LYS A 141 14.83 13.99 39.22
C LYS A 141 15.60 14.70 38.10
N VAL A 142 16.68 14.10 37.58
CA VAL A 142 17.65 14.78 36.70
C VAL A 142 17.71 14.18 35.30
N GLU A 143 17.49 12.87 35.15
CA GLU A 143 17.60 12.15 33.87
C GLU A 143 16.25 11.96 33.16
N GLU A 144 15.13 12.36 33.77
CA GLU A 144 13.81 12.27 33.13
C GLU A 144 13.78 13.16 31.86
N PRO A 145 13.63 12.57 30.65
CA PRO A 145 13.65 13.34 29.41
C PRO A 145 12.51 14.36 29.37
N LEU A 146 12.82 15.60 29.02
CA LEU A 146 11.81 16.64 28.80
C LEU A 146 11.37 16.64 27.33
N PRO A 147 10.06 16.57 27.04
CA PRO A 147 9.55 16.72 25.68
C PRO A 147 9.60 18.19 25.26
N ILE A 148 10.78 18.61 24.78
CA ILE A 148 11.08 19.98 24.37
C ILE A 148 10.85 20.12 22.86
N TYR A 149 10.04 21.11 22.48
CA TYR A 149 9.76 21.45 21.07
C TYR A 149 10.25 22.86 20.76
N THR A 150 11.17 22.99 19.80
CA THR A 150 11.62 24.30 19.27
C THR A 150 10.80 24.70 18.04
N PHE A 151 10.49 25.99 17.89
CA PHE A 151 9.77 26.52 16.72
C PHE A 151 10.01 28.02 16.47
N THR A 152 9.80 28.45 15.23
CA THR A 152 9.91 29.85 14.76
C THR A 152 8.59 30.37 14.19
N THR A 153 8.43 31.69 14.20
CA THR A 153 7.22 32.41 13.77
C THR A 153 7.42 33.24 12.48
N ASN A 154 8.60 33.18 11.84
CA ASN A 154 8.92 34.02 10.68
C ASN A 154 8.24 33.51 9.39
N VAL A 155 7.31 34.31 8.87
CA VAL A 155 6.50 34.03 7.67
C VAL A 155 7.24 34.39 6.37
N ASP A 156 8.29 35.20 6.42
CA ASP A 156 8.96 35.76 5.21
C ASP A 156 10.07 34.89 4.61
N ALA A 157 10.26 33.66 5.10
CA ALA A 157 11.23 32.72 4.56
C ALA A 157 10.57 31.67 3.66
N GLY A 158 9.72 32.07 2.69
CA GLY A 158 9.29 31.24 1.54
C GLY A 158 8.78 29.82 1.84
N ASN A 159 8.44 29.53 3.10
CA ASN A 159 7.95 28.26 3.56
C ASN A 159 6.46 28.43 3.75
N SER A 160 5.72 27.50 3.16
CA SER A 160 4.31 27.26 3.42
C SER A 160 4.01 27.40 4.92
N THR A 161 2.76 27.71 5.27
CA THR A 161 2.25 27.74 6.66
C THR A 161 2.53 26.46 7.47
N THR A 162 3.11 25.43 6.85
CA THR A 162 3.86 24.31 7.46
C THR A 162 5.14 24.68 8.22
N GLY A 163 5.61 25.94 8.18
CA GLY A 163 6.81 26.42 8.88
C GLY A 163 6.65 26.58 10.40
N VAL A 164 5.41 26.60 10.90
CA VAL A 164 5.15 26.33 12.31
C VAL A 164 5.07 24.82 12.42
N ASN A 165 6.02 24.21 13.15
CA ASN A 165 6.08 22.77 13.37
C ASN A 165 4.67 22.23 13.71
N GLY A 166 3.97 21.60 12.75
CA GLY A 166 2.56 21.24 12.89
C GLY A 166 2.29 20.41 14.15
N GLN A 167 3.29 19.64 14.58
CA GLN A 167 3.28 18.89 15.82
C GLN A 167 3.17 19.76 17.09
N PHE A 168 3.79 20.94 17.11
CA PHE A 168 3.66 21.90 18.23
C PHE A 168 2.24 22.46 18.30
N VAL A 169 1.71 22.95 17.19
CA VAL A 169 0.37 23.56 17.11
C VAL A 169 -0.69 22.55 17.56
N PHE A 170 -0.67 21.34 17.02
CA PHE A 170 -1.62 20.31 17.41
C PHE A 170 -1.42 19.82 18.85
N SER A 171 -0.19 19.79 19.37
CA SER A 171 0.03 19.45 20.80
C SER A 171 -0.60 20.48 21.73
N GLN A 172 -0.52 21.76 21.36
CA GLN A 172 -1.11 22.85 22.13
C GLN A 172 -2.65 22.82 22.05
N VAL A 173 -3.21 22.51 20.87
CA VAL A 173 -4.65 22.32 20.65
C VAL A 173 -5.16 21.12 21.46
N LEU A 174 -4.40 20.02 21.48
CA LEU A 174 -4.74 18.82 22.25
C LEU A 174 -4.77 19.10 23.75
N ILE A 175 -3.76 19.79 24.30
CA ILE A 175 -3.70 20.16 25.73
C ILE A 175 -4.92 21.00 26.11
N ASP A 176 -5.23 22.02 25.31
CA ASP A 176 -6.35 22.92 25.57
C ASP A 176 -7.71 22.21 25.44
N CYS A 177 -7.86 21.31 24.46
CA CYS A 177 -9.02 20.43 24.34
C CYS A 177 -9.18 19.55 25.59
N LEU A 178 -8.10 18.95 26.09
CA LEU A 178 -8.12 18.08 27.27
C LEU A 178 -8.48 18.83 28.56
N LEU A 179 -8.00 20.06 28.73
CA LEU A 179 -8.31 20.92 29.89
C LEU A 179 -9.79 21.31 29.96
N ARG A 180 -10.45 21.47 28.82
CA ARG A 180 -11.85 21.90 28.73
C ARG A 180 -12.84 20.74 28.66
N LEU A 181 -12.36 19.54 28.38
CA LEU A 181 -13.19 18.34 28.25
C LEU A 181 -13.64 17.80 29.61
N LYS A 182 -14.95 17.63 29.78
CA LYS A 182 -15.54 17.07 31.01
C LYS A 182 -15.15 15.60 31.20
N SER A 183 -15.07 15.17 32.45
CA SER A 183 -14.82 13.77 32.82
C SER A 183 -16.01 13.12 33.49
N THR A 184 -16.15 11.83 33.23
CA THR A 184 -17.19 10.96 33.78
C THR A 184 -16.60 10.04 34.85
N GLU A 185 -17.45 9.40 35.66
CA GLU A 185 -17.03 8.35 36.60
C GLU A 185 -16.45 7.13 35.89
N ILE A 186 -16.89 6.84 34.67
CA ILE A 186 -16.35 5.75 33.84
C ILE A 186 -14.87 5.99 33.55
N ASP A 187 -14.50 7.23 33.24
CA ASP A 187 -13.09 7.59 32.96
C ASP A 187 -12.21 7.45 34.21
N LYS A 188 -12.75 7.77 35.40
CA LYS A 188 -12.02 7.59 36.67
C LYS A 188 -11.79 6.11 36.96
N ASN A 189 -12.82 5.28 36.83
CA ASN A 189 -12.69 3.83 37.04
C ASN A 189 -11.72 3.19 36.05
N GLU A 190 -11.72 3.64 34.79
CA GLU A 190 -10.74 3.20 33.79
C GLU A 190 -9.31 3.60 34.17
N LEU A 191 -9.09 4.82 34.68
CA LEU A 191 -7.79 5.23 35.21
C LEU A 191 -7.34 4.31 36.36
N ILE A 192 -8.22 4.04 37.33
CA ILE A 192 -7.90 3.19 38.48
C ILE A 192 -7.53 1.79 38.00
N ASN A 193 -8.31 1.18 37.09
CA ASN A 193 -8.02 -0.14 36.54
C ASN A 193 -6.69 -0.17 35.78
N CYS A 194 -6.41 0.83 34.94
CA CYS A 194 -5.12 0.95 34.26
C CYS A 194 -3.96 1.03 35.26
N CYS A 195 -4.11 1.81 36.34
CA CYS A 195 -3.09 1.90 37.38
C CYS A 195 -2.96 0.59 38.19
N GLN A 196 -4.06 -0.11 38.47
CA GLN A 196 -4.02 -1.41 39.16
C GLN A 196 -3.24 -2.45 38.37
N ASN A 197 -3.47 -2.50 37.04
CA ASN A 197 -2.75 -3.39 36.14
C ASN A 197 -1.28 -2.99 36.01
N GLU A 198 -1.00 -1.69 35.82
CA GLU A 198 0.39 -1.21 35.71
C GLU A 198 1.18 -1.57 36.97
N TYR A 199 0.63 -1.33 38.16
CA TYR A 199 1.30 -1.57 39.44
C TYR A 199 1.02 -2.96 40.04
N GLU A 200 0.71 -3.96 39.20
CA GLU A 200 0.48 -5.33 39.65
C GLU A 200 1.73 -5.88 40.39
N GLY A 201 1.52 -6.41 41.59
CA GLY A 201 2.61 -6.88 42.46
C GLY A 201 3.36 -5.80 43.23
N ASN A 202 2.97 -4.52 43.12
CA ASN A 202 3.51 -3.40 43.89
C ASN A 202 2.52 -2.94 44.97
N SER A 203 2.48 -3.65 46.09
CA SER A 203 1.51 -3.41 47.17
C SER A 203 1.50 -1.98 47.70
N TRP A 204 2.65 -1.27 47.66
CA TRP A 204 2.71 0.12 48.11
C TRP A 204 2.01 1.08 47.15
N GLN A 205 2.26 0.95 45.85
CA GLN A 205 1.57 1.78 44.86
C GLN A 205 0.07 1.49 44.84
N LEU A 206 -0.32 0.21 44.99
CA LEU A 206 -1.73 -0.18 45.10
C LEU A 206 -2.40 0.38 46.36
N ASN A 207 -1.70 0.42 47.50
CA ASN A 207 -2.20 1.08 48.71
C ASN A 207 -2.35 2.61 48.52
N ASN A 208 -1.39 3.27 47.88
CA ASN A 208 -1.49 4.70 47.55
C ASN A 208 -2.65 4.96 46.58
N LEU A 209 -2.92 4.05 45.64
CA LEU A 209 -4.05 4.13 44.71
C LEU A 209 -5.39 4.00 45.44
N HIS A 210 -5.48 3.08 46.40
CA HIS A 210 -6.68 2.93 47.23
C HIS A 210 -6.91 4.13 48.15
N GLU A 211 -5.84 4.68 48.73
CA GLU A 211 -5.88 5.94 49.50
C GLU A 211 -6.36 7.10 48.62
N PHE A 212 -5.85 7.20 47.39
CA PHE A 212 -6.28 8.22 46.44
C PHE A 212 -7.76 8.08 46.07
N GLU A 213 -8.22 6.87 45.76
CA GLU A 213 -9.63 6.60 45.42
C GLU A 213 -10.59 7.05 46.53
N LYS A 214 -10.18 6.85 47.79
CA LYS A 214 -10.99 7.18 48.97
C LYS A 214 -10.90 8.65 49.39
N ASP A 215 -9.70 9.21 49.39
CA ASP A 215 -9.39 10.47 50.09
C ASP A 215 -9.05 11.64 49.14
N TYR A 216 -9.10 11.44 47.82
CA TYR A 216 -8.84 12.51 46.84
C TYR A 216 -9.86 13.66 46.98
N THR A 217 -9.33 14.89 47.03
CA THR A 217 -10.11 16.12 46.87
C THR A 217 -9.42 17.07 45.89
N PRO A 218 -10.16 17.87 45.11
CA PRO A 218 -9.59 18.84 44.17
C PRO A 218 -8.61 19.82 44.80
N ASP A 219 -8.79 20.21 46.07
CA ASP A 219 -7.88 21.11 46.80
C ASP A 219 -6.56 20.42 47.23
N LYS A 220 -6.45 19.10 47.15
CA LYS A 220 -5.22 18.33 47.47
C LYS A 220 -4.48 17.82 46.24
N VAL A 221 -4.89 18.17 45.01
CA VAL A 221 -4.26 17.58 43.80
C VAL A 221 -2.77 17.92 43.66
N VAL A 222 -2.33 19.11 44.03
CA VAL A 222 -0.90 19.48 43.99
C VAL A 222 -0.08 18.65 44.98
N TRP A 223 -0.65 18.35 46.16
CA TRP A 223 -0.03 17.46 47.13
C TRP A 223 0.10 16.02 46.59
N TRP A 224 -0.94 15.50 45.93
CA TRP A 224 -0.90 14.20 45.27
C TRP A 224 0.10 14.15 44.11
N TYR A 225 0.18 15.22 43.32
CA TYR A 225 1.14 15.34 42.23
C TYR A 225 2.58 15.40 42.75
N THR A 226 2.85 16.05 43.87
CA THR A 226 4.22 16.18 44.40
C THR A 226 4.63 15.03 45.32
N ARG A 227 3.67 14.23 45.82
CA ARG A 227 3.92 13.02 46.59
C ARG A 227 4.53 11.94 45.70
N GLU A 228 5.51 11.21 46.23
CA GLU A 228 6.04 10.00 45.59
C GLU A 228 4.95 8.92 45.56
N SER A 229 4.14 8.92 44.51
CA SER A 229 2.97 8.04 44.35
C SER A 229 2.75 7.69 42.87
N PHE A 230 1.80 6.79 42.63
CA PHE A 230 1.38 6.41 41.28
C PHE A 230 1.00 7.66 40.47
N PHE A 231 0.39 8.66 41.11
CA PHE A 231 -0.10 9.86 40.43
C PHE A 231 1.04 10.60 39.71
N TYR A 232 2.09 10.97 40.44
CA TYR A 232 3.27 11.63 39.89
C TYR A 232 3.94 10.76 38.82
N LYS A 233 4.14 9.48 39.13
CA LYS A 233 4.86 8.53 38.27
C LYS A 233 4.13 8.36 36.93
N THR A 234 2.85 8.03 36.97
CA THR A 234 2.05 7.71 35.79
C THR A 234 1.75 8.94 34.94
N LEU A 235 1.47 10.10 35.56
CA LEU A 235 1.19 11.32 34.80
C LEU A 235 2.41 11.82 34.04
N ASN A 236 3.57 11.95 34.69
CA ASN A 236 4.78 12.43 34.01
C ASN A 236 5.28 11.42 32.95
N ALA A 237 5.13 10.12 33.22
CA ALA A 237 5.35 9.07 32.24
C ALA A 237 4.48 9.22 30.98
N ALA A 238 3.17 9.44 31.17
CA ALA A 238 2.22 9.61 30.09
C ALA A 238 2.53 10.86 29.25
N LEU A 239 2.86 11.98 29.92
CA LEU A 239 3.24 13.23 29.26
C LEU A 239 4.52 13.08 28.42
N ARG A 240 5.55 12.41 28.97
CA ARG A 240 6.81 12.16 28.27
C ARG A 240 6.65 11.23 27.08
N THR A 241 5.92 10.12 27.25
CA THR A 241 5.71 9.12 26.19
C THR A 241 4.64 9.53 25.19
N GLN A 242 3.96 10.66 25.44
CA GLN A 242 2.80 11.13 24.68
C GLN A 242 1.70 10.07 24.61
N ASN A 243 1.48 9.36 25.72
CA ASN A 243 0.38 8.44 25.87
C ASN A 243 -0.92 9.25 26.03
N ILE A 244 -1.48 9.65 24.89
CA ILE A 244 -2.69 10.48 24.80
C ILE A 244 -3.85 9.88 25.58
N HIS A 245 -3.96 8.55 25.60
CA HIS A 245 -5.04 7.88 26.32
C HIS A 245 -4.92 8.05 27.83
N MET A 246 -3.72 7.84 28.39
CA MET A 246 -3.48 8.08 29.83
C MET A 246 -3.63 9.57 30.18
N ILE A 247 -3.14 10.49 29.34
CA ILE A 247 -3.33 11.94 29.56
C ILE A 247 -4.83 12.29 29.56
N PHE A 248 -5.61 11.70 28.66
CA PHE A 248 -7.07 11.85 28.65
C PHE A 248 -7.70 11.35 29.96
N LEU A 249 -7.30 10.19 30.48
CA LEU A 249 -7.81 9.69 31.75
C LEU A 249 -7.42 10.59 32.93
N PHE A 250 -6.25 11.22 32.88
CA PHE A 250 -5.78 12.18 33.90
C PHE A 250 -6.38 13.58 33.79
N ARG A 251 -7.14 13.90 32.73
CA ARG A 251 -7.52 15.29 32.37
C ARG A 251 -8.20 16.09 33.48
N THR A 252 -9.06 15.47 34.29
CA THR A 252 -9.72 16.13 35.42
C THR A 252 -8.73 16.61 36.45
N PHE A 253 -7.72 15.78 36.74
CA PHE A 253 -6.71 16.09 37.72
C PHE A 253 -5.73 17.13 37.18
N ILE A 254 -5.40 17.07 35.89
CA ILE A 254 -4.65 18.12 35.19
C ILE A 254 -5.41 19.45 35.27
N TYR A 255 -6.73 19.43 35.08
CA TYR A 255 -7.59 20.62 35.25
C TYR A 255 -7.66 21.12 36.70
N ASP A 256 -7.72 20.23 37.69
CA ASP A 256 -7.66 20.63 39.10
C ASP A 256 -6.30 21.26 39.43
N ILE A 257 -5.19 20.74 38.88
CA ILE A 257 -3.86 21.35 39.03
C ILE A 257 -3.87 22.74 38.41
N TYR A 258 -4.39 22.88 37.19
CA TYR A 258 -4.56 24.18 36.53
C TYR A 258 -5.30 25.18 37.43
N ARG A 259 -6.44 24.81 38.03
CA ARG A 259 -7.19 25.69 38.94
C ARG A 259 -6.40 26.05 40.19
N GLN A 260 -5.67 25.11 40.77
CA GLN A 260 -4.81 25.41 41.92
C GLN A 260 -3.67 26.36 41.56
N LEU A 261 -3.01 26.16 40.41
CA LEU A 261 -1.95 27.05 39.96
C LEU A 261 -2.47 28.46 39.69
N GLN A 262 -3.68 28.61 39.12
CA GLN A 262 -4.32 29.93 39.01
C GLN A 262 -4.59 30.58 40.38
N LYS A 263 -5.10 29.79 41.33
CA LYS A 263 -5.40 30.24 42.70
C LYS A 263 -4.15 30.70 43.45
N TYR A 264 -3.01 30.04 43.21
CA TYR A 264 -1.74 30.29 43.90
C TYR A 264 -0.73 31.09 43.07
N GLN A 265 -1.14 31.62 41.92
CA GLN A 265 -0.26 32.34 41.01
C GLN A 265 0.44 33.52 41.71
N SER A 266 1.75 33.64 41.48
CA SER A 266 2.54 34.71 42.07
C SER A 266 2.03 36.08 41.62
N LYS A 267 2.15 37.10 42.49
CA LYS A 267 1.85 38.50 42.13
C LYS A 267 3.06 39.25 41.58
N HIS A 268 4.26 38.69 41.74
CA HIS A 268 5.52 39.30 41.35
C HIS A 268 6.31 38.36 40.43
N PRO A 269 7.11 38.90 39.49
CA PRO A 269 8.03 38.10 38.68
C PRO A 269 8.95 37.23 39.56
N LEU A 270 9.18 36.00 39.10
CA LEU A 270 10.03 35.02 39.76
C LEU A 270 11.19 34.65 38.84
N GLN A 271 12.38 34.48 39.44
CA GLN A 271 13.49 33.81 38.80
C GLN A 271 13.60 32.41 39.40
N VAL A 272 13.58 31.40 38.54
CA VAL A 272 13.53 29.99 38.96
C VAL A 272 14.54 29.14 38.21
N TYR A 273 14.90 28.02 38.81
CA TYR A 273 16.03 27.20 38.43
C TYR A 273 15.63 25.72 38.34
N ARG A 274 16.09 25.02 37.31
CA ARG A 274 15.93 23.56 37.20
C ARG A 274 17.18 22.92 36.64
N SER A 275 17.58 21.82 37.25
CA SER A 275 18.71 21.02 36.77
C SER A 275 18.24 19.84 35.92
N GLN A 276 19.04 19.47 34.93
CA GLN A 276 18.74 18.39 33.99
C GLN A 276 20.05 17.76 33.47
N LEU A 277 20.08 16.45 33.31
CA LEU A 277 21.07 15.75 32.50
C LEU A 277 20.51 15.59 31.10
N MET A 278 21.30 15.98 30.11
CA MET A 278 20.87 16.07 28.72
C MET A 278 21.94 15.50 27.80
N SER A 279 21.56 14.78 26.76
CA SER A 279 22.53 14.30 25.78
C SER A 279 23.11 15.45 24.96
N TRP A 280 24.30 15.24 24.40
CA TRP A 280 24.92 16.26 23.55
C TRP A 280 24.03 16.62 22.36
N ASP A 281 23.37 15.64 21.73
CA ASP A 281 22.46 15.87 20.58
C ASP A 281 21.30 16.81 20.94
N GLU A 282 20.69 16.61 22.11
CA GLU A 282 19.59 17.47 22.61
C GLU A 282 20.10 18.89 22.92
N LEU A 283 21.27 18.99 23.54
CA LEU A 283 21.88 20.28 23.88
C LEU A 283 22.36 21.05 22.63
N ASP A 284 22.92 20.36 21.65
CA ASP A 284 23.35 20.93 20.37
C ASP A 284 22.15 21.42 19.56
N SER A 285 21.06 20.65 19.53
CA SER A 285 19.79 21.08 18.96
C SER A 285 19.28 22.38 19.59
N LEU A 286 19.37 22.53 20.92
CA LEU A 286 18.97 23.79 21.57
C LEU A 286 19.89 24.95 21.21
N LYS A 287 21.20 24.73 21.09
CA LYS A 287 22.16 25.77 20.69
C LYS A 287 21.89 26.32 19.29
N ASN A 288 21.49 25.45 18.37
CA ASN A 288 21.15 25.84 17.00
C ASN A 288 19.84 26.64 16.91
N ASN A 289 19.08 26.74 18.00
CA ASN A 289 17.78 27.41 18.07
C ASN A 289 17.74 28.58 19.07
N ILE A 290 18.89 29.14 19.46
CA ILE A 290 18.94 30.35 20.31
C ILE A 290 18.17 31.50 19.63
N GLY A 291 17.33 32.20 20.40
CA GLY A 291 16.44 33.27 19.93
C GLY A 291 15.04 32.80 19.55
N GLN A 292 14.81 31.49 19.39
CA GLN A 292 13.53 30.89 19.04
C GLN A 292 12.65 30.55 20.25
N TYR A 293 11.44 30.05 20.00
CA TYR A 293 10.50 29.60 21.02
C TYR A 293 10.69 28.12 21.37
N ILE A 294 10.46 27.80 22.64
CA ILE A 294 10.48 26.46 23.20
C ILE A 294 9.15 26.19 23.88
N SER A 295 8.53 25.05 23.57
CA SER A 295 7.39 24.50 24.30
C SER A 295 7.82 23.28 25.11
N ILE A 296 7.42 23.24 26.38
CA ILE A 296 7.62 22.08 27.26
C ILE A 296 6.28 21.38 27.44
N ASN A 297 6.11 20.23 26.79
CA ASN A 297 4.84 19.48 26.80
C ASN A 297 4.78 18.49 27.98
N SER A 298 5.26 18.91 29.15
CA SER A 298 5.19 18.18 30.42
C SER A 298 5.05 19.19 31.56
N MET A 299 4.69 18.70 32.76
CA MET A 299 4.65 19.53 33.95
C MET A 299 6.08 19.93 34.31
N PHE A 300 6.34 21.23 34.40
CA PHE A 300 7.71 21.72 34.52
C PHE A 300 7.96 22.28 35.91
N SER A 301 8.50 21.41 36.77
CA SER A 301 8.86 21.72 38.16
C SER A 301 10.23 22.41 38.24
N THR A 302 10.32 23.49 39.01
CA THR A 302 11.51 24.33 39.18
C THR A 302 11.65 24.74 40.65
N SER A 303 12.81 25.26 41.06
CA SER A 303 13.03 25.80 42.41
C SER A 303 13.35 27.29 42.35
N LYS A 304 12.89 28.06 43.35
CA LYS A 304 13.33 29.45 43.54
C LYS A 304 14.79 29.55 44.00
N GLN A 305 15.35 28.46 44.54
CA GLN A 305 16.70 28.44 45.10
C GLN A 305 17.69 27.79 44.12
N ARG A 306 18.62 28.59 43.60
CA ARG A 306 19.68 28.11 42.69
C ARG A 306 20.56 27.03 43.33
N THR A 307 20.85 27.17 44.62
CA THR A 307 21.64 26.20 45.40
C THR A 307 20.96 24.84 45.47
N THR A 308 19.65 24.82 45.73
CA THR A 308 18.83 23.59 45.77
C THR A 308 18.79 22.92 44.40
N ALA A 309 18.62 23.67 43.32
CA ALA A 309 18.66 23.11 41.97
C ALA A 309 20.04 22.50 41.64
N LEU A 310 21.14 23.18 41.99
CA LEU A 310 22.50 22.67 41.75
C LEU A 310 22.85 21.46 42.61
N PHE A 311 22.37 21.39 43.85
CA PHE A 311 22.55 20.22 44.72
C PHE A 311 22.02 18.94 44.07
N LEU A 312 20.92 19.03 43.32
CA LEU A 312 20.34 17.89 42.60
C LEU A 312 21.24 17.34 41.49
N LEU A 313 22.16 18.13 40.92
CA LEU A 313 23.15 17.63 39.94
C LEU A 313 24.27 16.79 40.58
N GLY A 314 24.38 16.77 41.91
CA GLY A 314 25.39 16.05 42.68
C GLY A 314 26.85 16.37 42.34
N ASP A 315 27.78 15.72 43.04
CA ASP A 315 29.19 15.53 42.61
C ASP A 315 29.28 14.37 41.61
N ILE A 316 28.40 14.36 40.61
CA ILE A 316 28.45 13.35 39.55
C ILE A 316 29.76 13.59 38.79
N THR A 317 30.80 12.84 39.16
CA THR A 317 32.06 12.81 38.44
C THR A 317 31.74 12.44 37.00
N THR A 318 31.94 13.39 36.11
CA THR A 318 31.75 13.34 34.66
C THR A 318 32.33 12.05 34.06
N LYS A 319 31.51 11.01 33.94
CA LYS A 319 31.84 9.74 33.27
C LYS A 319 30.60 9.11 32.58
N SER A 320 29.62 9.92 32.18
CA SER A 320 28.50 9.49 31.35
C SER A 320 28.44 10.33 30.07
N ASP A 321 27.80 9.81 29.02
CA ASP A 321 27.58 10.48 27.74
C ASP A 321 26.54 11.64 27.83
N LEU A 322 26.32 12.18 29.03
CA LEU A 322 25.31 13.19 29.34
C LEU A 322 25.97 14.45 29.92
N GLU A 323 25.49 15.60 29.48
CA GLU A 323 25.93 16.91 29.91
C GLU A 323 25.08 17.43 31.07
N ARG A 324 25.71 18.13 32.01
CA ARG A 324 25.04 18.78 33.15
C ARG A 324 24.48 20.13 32.70
N VAL A 325 23.17 20.29 32.78
CA VAL A 325 22.44 21.48 32.36
C VAL A 325 21.70 22.12 33.54
N LEU A 326 21.78 23.44 33.65
CA LEU A 326 20.98 24.28 34.54
C LEU A 326 20.14 25.24 33.71
N PHE A 327 18.82 25.13 33.81
CA PHE A 327 17.87 26.11 33.30
C PHE A 327 17.74 27.29 34.28
N GLU A 328 17.93 28.51 33.78
CA GLU A 328 17.64 29.77 34.48
C GLU A 328 16.47 30.44 33.76
N ILE A 329 15.34 30.58 34.45
CA ILE A 329 14.07 30.99 33.84
C ILE A 329 13.57 32.26 34.52
N ASP A 330 13.35 33.30 33.72
CA ASP A 330 12.68 34.52 34.16
C ASP A 330 11.18 34.41 33.83
N ALA A 331 10.32 34.39 34.85
CA ALA A 331 8.87 34.17 34.70
C ALA A 331 8.06 35.32 35.31
N ASP A 332 7.36 36.08 34.46
CA ASP A 332 6.42 37.12 34.91
C ASP A 332 4.99 36.56 34.96
N PRO A 333 4.32 36.53 36.12
CA PRO A 333 2.95 36.03 36.22
C PRO A 333 1.93 36.90 35.48
N LYS A 334 2.23 38.17 35.18
CA LYS A 334 1.29 39.08 34.49
C LYS A 334 1.04 38.70 33.03
N ILE A 335 1.99 37.98 32.42
CA ILE A 335 1.90 37.55 31.02
C ILE A 335 1.42 36.10 30.87
N ALA A 336 1.33 35.36 31.97
CA ALA A 336 0.88 33.97 32.01
C ALA A 336 -0.66 33.89 32.11
N THR A 337 -1.36 34.27 31.03
CA THR A 337 -2.82 34.39 31.01
C THR A 337 -3.56 33.08 30.76
N THR A 338 -3.04 32.21 29.88
CA THR A 338 -3.71 30.94 29.54
C THR A 338 -3.11 29.73 30.25
N LYS A 339 -1.83 29.79 30.63
CA LYS A 339 -1.11 28.70 31.30
C LYS A 339 -0.43 29.20 32.57
N PRO A 340 -1.06 28.99 33.74
CA PRO A 340 -0.57 29.51 35.01
C PRO A 340 0.70 28.79 35.46
N PHE A 341 1.44 29.46 36.33
CA PHE A 341 2.48 28.85 37.16
C PHE A 341 2.38 29.42 38.56
N ALA A 342 2.75 28.62 39.56
CA ALA A 342 2.66 29.04 40.96
C ALA A 342 3.78 28.47 41.81
N ASP A 343 4.09 29.19 42.89
CA ASP A 343 4.85 28.65 44.01
C ASP A 343 3.95 27.69 44.78
N ILE A 344 4.28 26.41 44.69
CA ILE A 344 3.50 25.34 45.30
C ILE A 344 4.10 24.83 46.60
N SER A 345 5.19 25.43 47.10
CA SER A 345 5.91 24.95 48.29
C SER A 345 4.98 24.64 49.46
N LYS A 346 4.05 25.55 49.78
CA LYS A 346 3.09 25.40 50.90
C LYS A 346 2.03 24.32 50.70
N HIS A 347 1.87 23.81 49.49
CA HIS A 347 0.86 22.84 49.08
C HIS A 347 1.47 21.55 48.53
N SER A 348 2.78 21.52 48.37
CA SER A 348 3.55 20.36 47.94
C SER A 348 3.77 19.36 49.09
N TYR A 349 4.08 18.12 48.74
CA TYR A 349 4.54 17.10 49.68
C TYR A 349 5.93 17.41 50.24
N PHE A 350 6.73 18.24 49.55
CA PHE A 350 8.10 18.61 49.91
C PHE A 350 8.21 20.14 50.13
N PRO A 351 7.69 20.67 51.24
CA PRO A 351 7.57 22.12 51.45
C PRO A 351 8.92 22.87 51.47
N ASP A 352 10.02 22.17 51.75
CA ASP A 352 11.36 22.74 51.85
C ASP A 352 12.03 22.95 50.47
N GLU A 353 11.50 22.39 49.38
CA GLU A 353 12.13 22.46 48.04
C GLU A 353 11.94 23.82 47.34
N SER A 354 11.14 24.73 47.92
CA SER A 354 10.82 26.03 47.33
C SER A 354 10.30 25.92 45.89
N GLU A 355 9.46 24.91 45.64
CA GLU A 355 9.04 24.46 44.32
C GLU A 355 8.07 25.44 43.63
N VAL A 356 8.36 25.75 42.36
CA VAL A 356 7.50 26.49 41.44
C VAL A 356 7.15 25.58 40.26
N LEU A 357 5.86 25.39 40.02
CA LEU A 357 5.36 24.46 39.01
C LEU A 357 4.69 25.24 37.87
N PHE A 358 5.14 24.97 36.64
CA PHE A 358 4.52 25.48 35.42
C PHE A 358 3.57 24.45 34.81
N MET A 359 2.46 24.94 34.26
CA MET A 359 1.48 24.13 33.56
C MET A 359 2.06 23.49 32.29
N ILE A 360 1.57 22.31 31.91
CA ILE A 360 1.90 21.68 30.62
C ILE A 360 1.67 22.63 29.45
N GLY A 361 2.61 22.66 28.50
CA GLY A 361 2.51 23.47 27.30
C GLY A 361 2.91 24.93 27.48
N SER A 362 3.50 25.33 28.61
CA SER A 362 4.13 26.65 28.77
C SER A 362 5.19 26.89 27.70
N ILE A 363 5.23 28.11 27.19
CA ILE A 363 6.11 28.55 26.10
C ILE A 363 7.16 29.52 26.64
N PHE A 364 8.41 29.30 26.28
CA PHE A 364 9.56 30.09 26.69
C PHE A 364 10.36 30.55 25.49
N ARG A 365 10.98 31.72 25.56
CA ARG A 365 11.97 32.17 24.60
C ARG A 365 13.35 31.71 25.03
N LEU A 366 14.08 31.06 24.14
CA LEU A 366 15.46 30.66 24.39
C LEU A 366 16.39 31.87 24.22
N ASN A 367 16.95 32.39 25.30
CA ASN A 367 17.73 33.63 25.26
C ASN A 367 19.22 33.37 25.00
N ASN A 368 19.81 32.40 25.70
CA ASN A 368 21.25 32.14 25.63
C ASN A 368 21.60 30.76 26.21
N ILE A 369 22.65 30.14 25.68
CA ILE A 369 23.24 28.91 26.24
C ILE A 369 24.74 29.13 26.40
N LYS A 370 25.26 29.00 27.63
CA LYS A 370 26.68 29.20 27.94
C LYS A 370 27.21 28.12 28.86
N ARG A 371 28.49 27.76 28.75
CA ARG A 371 29.14 26.85 29.71
C ARG A 371 29.84 27.66 30.81
N ASN A 372 29.64 27.31 32.08
CA ASN A 372 30.34 27.91 33.21
C ASN A 372 31.66 27.17 33.51
N GLY A 373 32.54 27.78 34.34
CA GLY A 373 33.83 27.21 34.77
C GLY A 373 33.72 25.83 35.43
N ASP A 374 32.59 25.51 36.06
CA ASP A 374 32.31 24.21 36.71
C ASP A 374 31.82 23.12 35.72
N GLN A 375 32.07 23.29 34.42
CA GLN A 375 31.64 22.40 33.32
C GLN A 375 30.12 22.26 33.12
N ILE A 376 29.29 23.05 33.81
CA ILE A 376 27.81 23.06 33.69
C ILE A 376 27.36 23.99 32.56
N TRP A 377 26.43 23.54 31.72
CA TRP A 377 25.75 24.35 30.72
C TRP A 377 24.57 25.11 31.34
N ILE A 378 24.56 26.43 31.21
CA ILE A 378 23.49 27.29 31.66
C ILE A 378 22.63 27.68 30.46
N ILE A 379 21.36 27.30 30.50
CA ILE A 379 20.34 27.65 29.50
C ILE A 379 19.45 28.74 30.10
N LYS A 380 19.52 29.94 29.53
CA LYS A 380 18.67 31.07 29.94
C LYS A 380 17.44 31.16 29.06
N MET A 381 16.27 31.27 29.68
CA MET A 381 15.01 31.44 28.97
C MET A 381 14.05 32.39 29.70
N THR A 382 13.09 32.95 28.98
CA THR A 382 12.05 33.83 29.55
C THR A 382 10.67 33.31 29.19
N LEU A 383 9.73 33.33 30.13
CA LEU A 383 8.33 32.97 29.86
C LEU A 383 7.72 33.94 28.85
N CYS A 384 7.00 33.44 27.84
CA CYS A 384 6.39 34.26 26.80
C CYS A 384 4.93 34.63 27.13
N ASN A 385 4.49 35.78 26.61
CA ASN A 385 3.08 36.18 26.65
C ASN A 385 2.31 35.57 25.47
N ASP A 386 1.10 35.10 25.73
CA ASP A 386 0.15 34.63 24.70
C ASP A 386 -0.22 35.74 23.68
N ASN A 387 0.05 37.02 23.99
CA ASN A 387 -0.25 38.18 23.15
C ASN A 387 0.94 38.74 22.35
N GLU A 388 2.13 38.13 22.38
CA GLU A 388 3.22 38.52 21.49
C GLU A 388 2.79 38.39 20.02
N HIS A 389 3.10 39.39 19.17
CA HIS A 389 2.66 39.46 17.77
C HIS A 389 2.91 38.13 17.01
N ASP A 390 4.06 37.54 17.27
CA ASP A 390 4.56 36.32 16.64
C ASP A 390 3.83 35.05 17.10
N LEU A 391 3.45 34.97 18.38
CA LEU A 391 2.66 33.86 18.93
C LEU A 391 1.16 34.02 18.65
N LYS A 392 0.69 35.26 18.52
CA LYS A 392 -0.72 35.59 18.31
C LYS A 392 -1.26 34.99 17.01
N GLN A 393 -0.48 34.96 15.92
CA GLN A 393 -0.91 34.34 14.67
C GLN A 393 -1.09 32.82 14.80
N VAL A 394 -0.15 32.14 15.48
CA VAL A 394 -0.25 30.70 15.75
C VAL A 394 -1.43 30.39 16.66
N LEU A 395 -1.63 31.18 17.71
CA LEU A 395 -2.76 31.05 18.62
C LEU A 395 -4.10 31.39 17.96
N MET A 396 -4.16 32.33 17.01
CA MET A 396 -5.36 32.60 16.21
C MET A 396 -5.69 31.43 15.28
N TYR A 397 -4.68 30.82 14.64
CA TYR A 397 -4.87 29.60 13.87
C TYR A 397 -5.36 28.45 14.76
N MET A 398 -4.78 28.26 15.95
CA MET A 398 -5.27 27.26 16.92
C MET A 398 -6.72 27.52 17.35
N LYS A 399 -7.07 28.79 17.59
CA LYS A 399 -8.44 29.19 17.93
C LYS A 399 -9.40 28.88 16.79
N GLN A 400 -9.04 29.11 15.53
CA GLN A 400 -9.88 28.73 14.39
C GLN A 400 -10.16 27.22 14.30
N GLN A 401 -9.28 26.36 14.83
CA GLN A 401 -9.52 24.91 14.87
C GLN A 401 -10.51 24.48 15.96
N ILE A 402 -10.78 25.31 16.98
CA ILE A 402 -11.57 24.94 18.17
C ILE A 402 -12.76 25.90 18.44
N GLU A 403 -12.71 27.15 17.98
CA GLU A 403 -13.74 28.18 18.24
C GLU A 403 -14.97 27.94 17.36
N ASN A 404 -15.95 27.22 17.92
CA ASN A 404 -17.41 27.40 17.77
C ASN A 404 -18.24 26.19 18.23
N GLU A 405 -17.62 25.11 18.74
CA GLU A 405 -18.33 23.91 19.22
C GLU A 405 -18.08 23.68 20.73
N GLU A 406 -19.08 23.13 21.44
CA GLU A 406 -18.89 22.63 22.81
C GLU A 406 -17.83 21.52 22.79
N ILE A 407 -16.72 21.70 23.51
CA ILE A 407 -15.62 20.72 23.51
C ILE A 407 -16.11 19.40 24.07
N ASN A 408 -16.13 18.40 23.20
CA ASN A 408 -16.60 17.06 23.50
C ASN A 408 -15.66 16.02 22.87
N LEU A 409 -16.00 14.74 23.04
CA LEU A 409 -15.19 13.63 22.54
C LEU A 409 -15.06 13.61 21.01
N ARG A 410 -15.99 14.22 20.26
CA ARG A 410 -15.91 14.37 18.80
C ARG A 410 -14.84 15.40 18.44
N THR A 411 -14.79 16.54 19.12
CA THR A 411 -13.73 17.54 18.94
C THR A 411 -12.36 16.93 19.21
N LEU A 412 -12.23 16.17 20.30
CA LEU A 412 -10.99 15.42 20.59
C LEU A 412 -10.64 14.42 19.48
N GLY A 413 -11.62 13.68 18.99
CA GLY A 413 -11.43 12.75 17.86
C GLY A 413 -10.96 13.43 16.58
N ASN A 414 -11.52 14.60 16.25
CA ASN A 414 -11.11 15.40 15.09
C ASN A 414 -9.68 15.94 15.24
N VAL A 415 -9.32 16.48 16.41
CA VAL A 415 -7.94 16.93 16.68
C VAL A 415 -6.95 15.77 16.51
N LEU A 416 -7.29 14.59 17.03
CA LEU A 416 -6.44 13.39 16.89
C LEU A 416 -6.38 12.89 15.44
N TRP A 417 -7.45 13.05 14.67
CA TRP A 417 -7.49 12.73 13.25
C TRP A 417 -6.54 13.65 12.48
N GLU A 418 -6.59 14.96 12.67
CA GLU A 418 -5.68 15.93 12.04
C GLU A 418 -4.22 15.72 12.46
N MET A 419 -3.97 15.20 13.68
CA MET A 419 -2.65 14.76 14.13
C MET A 419 -2.15 13.46 13.48
N GLY A 420 -2.94 12.82 12.62
CA GLY A 420 -2.64 11.52 12.01
C GLY A 420 -2.74 10.32 12.99
N LYS A 421 -3.38 10.50 14.15
CA LYS A 421 -3.57 9.46 15.18
C LYS A 421 -4.90 8.72 14.98
N PHE A 422 -5.08 8.10 13.82
CA PHE A 422 -6.35 7.53 13.37
C PHE A 422 -6.97 6.49 14.33
N ASP A 423 -6.16 5.60 14.92
CA ASP A 423 -6.65 4.61 15.89
C ASP A 423 -7.24 5.23 17.16
N LEU A 424 -6.60 6.29 17.67
CA LEU A 424 -7.09 7.01 18.83
C LEU A 424 -8.32 7.85 18.48
N ALA A 425 -8.34 8.50 17.32
CA ALA A 425 -9.51 9.22 16.82
C ALA A 425 -10.74 8.29 16.72
N GLU A 426 -10.58 7.11 16.09
CA GLU A 426 -11.63 6.08 16.03
C GLU A 426 -12.08 5.63 17.42
N LYS A 427 -11.13 5.37 18.35
CA LYS A 427 -11.42 5.01 19.74
C LYS A 427 -12.32 6.02 20.43
N TYR A 428 -12.05 7.33 20.27
CA TYR A 428 -12.83 8.39 20.93
C TYR A 428 -14.16 8.67 20.24
N PHE A 429 -14.25 8.56 18.92
CA PHE A 429 -15.54 8.62 18.22
C PHE A 429 -16.47 7.49 18.66
N ILE A 430 -15.95 6.25 18.76
CA ILE A 430 -16.72 5.10 19.26
C ILE A 430 -17.08 5.27 20.73
N ARG A 431 -16.19 5.82 21.56
CA ARG A 431 -16.48 6.12 22.97
C ARG A 431 -17.65 7.08 23.10
N LEU A 432 -17.67 8.16 22.31
CA LEU A 432 -18.80 9.10 22.29
C LEU A 432 -20.08 8.42 21.81
N LEU A 433 -20.00 7.66 20.72
CA LEU A 433 -21.14 6.94 20.16
C LEU A 433 -21.83 6.04 21.20
N LYS A 434 -21.05 5.38 22.08
CA LYS A 434 -21.59 4.54 23.17
C LYS A 434 -22.27 5.33 24.29
N GLN A 435 -21.96 6.62 24.44
CA GLN A 435 -22.51 7.49 25.49
C GLN A 435 -23.77 8.25 25.04
N LEU A 436 -24.02 8.33 23.73
CA LEU A 436 -25.15 9.06 23.19
C LEU A 436 -26.45 8.21 23.25
N PRO A 437 -27.60 8.84 23.57
CA PRO A 437 -28.92 8.21 23.41
C PRO A 437 -29.18 7.77 21.97
N SER A 438 -29.93 6.69 21.79
CA SER A 438 -30.18 6.08 20.46
C SER A 438 -30.88 6.99 19.44
N ASP A 439 -31.38 8.16 19.84
CA ASP A 439 -32.06 9.17 19.01
C ASP A 439 -31.24 10.46 18.84
N ASP A 440 -30.02 10.54 19.38
CA ASP A 440 -29.21 11.76 19.35
C ASP A 440 -28.71 12.10 17.93
N PRO A 441 -28.97 13.31 17.41
CA PRO A 441 -28.57 13.71 16.06
C PRO A 441 -27.07 13.65 15.78
N LEU A 442 -26.20 13.66 16.80
CA LEU A 442 -24.74 13.51 16.64
C LEU A 442 -24.31 12.14 16.11
N HIS A 443 -25.17 11.12 16.15
CA HIS A 443 -24.89 9.84 15.49
C HIS A 443 -24.61 10.01 14.00
N ILE A 444 -25.30 10.96 13.34
CA ILE A 444 -25.12 11.24 11.92
C ILE A 444 -23.69 11.66 11.64
N SER A 445 -23.22 12.66 12.38
CA SER A 445 -21.88 13.21 12.16
C SER A 445 -20.80 12.21 12.57
N LEU A 446 -20.99 11.45 13.66
CA LEU A 446 -20.03 10.43 14.11
C LEU A 446 -19.90 9.24 13.15
N TYR A 447 -21.00 8.76 12.58
CA TYR A 447 -20.94 7.70 11.57
C TYR A 447 -20.28 8.18 10.27
N GLU A 448 -20.47 9.45 9.92
CA GLU A 448 -19.78 10.05 8.78
C GLU A 448 -18.27 10.19 9.04
N ASP A 449 -17.88 10.69 10.22
CA ASP A 449 -16.49 10.86 10.63
C ASP A 449 -15.77 9.51 10.69
N LEU A 450 -16.38 8.49 11.31
CA LEU A 450 -15.87 7.11 11.33
C LEU A 450 -15.78 6.48 9.93
N GLY A 451 -16.73 6.81 9.05
CA GLY A 451 -16.73 6.37 7.65
C GLY A 451 -15.58 6.99 6.86
N LYS A 452 -15.33 8.29 7.00
CA LYS A 452 -14.23 9.00 6.33
C LYS A 452 -12.87 8.52 6.86
N LEU A 453 -12.73 8.38 8.18
CA LEU A 453 -11.52 7.89 8.83
C LEU A 453 -11.16 6.49 8.35
N ALA A 454 -12.12 5.56 8.30
CA ALA A 454 -11.88 4.21 7.77
C ALA A 454 -11.51 4.23 6.27
N SER A 455 -12.04 5.17 5.49
CA SER A 455 -11.67 5.32 4.07
C SER A 455 -10.23 5.82 3.90
N GLN A 456 -9.78 6.77 4.71
CA GLN A 456 -8.41 7.28 4.65
C GLN A 456 -7.38 6.24 5.08
N ARG A 457 -7.77 5.30 5.95
CA ARG A 457 -6.95 4.13 6.34
C ARG A 457 -6.94 3.00 5.30
N GLY A 458 -7.67 3.13 4.18
CA GLY A 458 -7.85 2.05 3.21
C GLY A 458 -8.75 0.90 3.70
N ALA A 459 -9.41 1.04 4.86
CA ALA A 459 -10.34 0.07 5.44
C ALA A 459 -11.76 0.28 4.89
N TYR A 460 -11.92 0.14 3.57
CA TYR A 460 -13.15 0.46 2.86
C TYR A 460 -14.38 -0.33 3.35
N ASP A 461 -14.20 -1.55 3.86
CA ASP A 461 -15.30 -2.34 4.44
C ASP A 461 -15.84 -1.75 5.74
N MET A 462 -14.97 -1.22 6.59
CA MET A 462 -15.37 -0.51 7.81
C MET A 462 -16.00 0.85 7.46
N SER A 463 -15.47 1.53 6.43
CA SER A 463 -16.04 2.77 5.91
C SER A 463 -17.49 2.56 5.43
N MET A 464 -17.74 1.47 4.71
CA MET A 464 -19.08 1.10 4.25
C MET A 464 -20.01 0.74 5.42
N LYS A 465 -19.53 0.01 6.44
CA LYS A 465 -20.32 -0.30 7.64
C LYS A 465 -20.77 0.96 8.39
N TRP A 466 -19.89 1.94 8.57
CA TRP A 466 -20.24 3.19 9.21
C TRP A 466 -21.21 4.03 8.37
N ARG A 467 -21.00 4.10 7.04
CA ARG A 467 -21.97 4.75 6.12
C ARG A 467 -23.32 4.04 6.08
N GLN A 468 -23.37 2.73 6.28
CA GLN A 468 -24.63 1.99 6.38
C GLN A 468 -25.36 2.34 7.68
N LYS A 469 -24.67 2.37 8.82
CA LYS A 469 -25.24 2.84 10.10
C LYS A 469 -25.76 4.28 10.02
N LEU A 470 -25.04 5.16 9.31
CA LEU A 470 -25.46 6.53 9.01
C LEU A 470 -26.81 6.58 8.28
N LEU A 471 -26.97 5.76 7.25
CA LEU A 471 -28.20 5.72 6.46
C LEU A 471 -29.38 5.18 7.27
N THR A 472 -29.19 4.07 8.00
CA THR A 472 -30.23 3.49 8.87
C THR A 472 -30.69 4.49 9.94
N PHE A 473 -29.76 5.18 10.58
CA PHE A 473 -30.09 6.19 11.59
C PHE A 473 -30.84 7.40 10.99
N LYS A 474 -30.49 7.83 9.76
CA LYS A 474 -31.22 8.89 9.05
C LYS A 474 -32.63 8.46 8.69
N GLU A 475 -32.83 7.22 8.24
CA GLU A 475 -34.14 6.66 7.87
C GLU A 475 -35.08 6.52 9.08
N GLU A 476 -34.57 6.05 10.22
CA GLU A 476 -35.32 5.93 11.47
C GLU A 476 -35.76 7.31 12.01
N ASN A 477 -34.91 8.34 11.90
CA ASN A 477 -35.25 9.71 12.32
C ASN A 477 -36.07 10.50 11.29
N LEU A 478 -35.98 10.19 9.99
CA LEU A 478 -36.82 10.75 8.92
C LEU A 478 -38.29 10.35 9.09
N LEU A 479 -38.59 9.17 9.65
CA LEU A 479 -39.94 8.75 9.99
C LEU A 479 -40.54 9.57 11.15
N ALA A 480 -39.72 10.11 12.05
CA ALA A 480 -40.15 10.98 13.15
C ALA A 480 -40.32 12.46 12.75
N THR A 481 -39.64 12.92 11.69
CA THR A 481 -39.57 14.35 11.30
C THR A 481 -40.40 14.72 10.06
N ASN A 482 -41.13 13.78 9.45
CA ASN A 482 -42.03 14.02 8.30
C ASN A 482 -43.30 14.87 8.61
N ALA A 483 -43.29 15.65 9.69
CA ALA A 483 -44.29 16.65 10.02
C ALA A 483 -43.75 18.09 9.96
N SER A 484 -42.84 18.44 9.04
CA SER A 484 -42.72 19.83 8.57
C SER A 484 -41.76 20.04 7.40
N VAL A 485 -42.36 20.50 6.30
CA VAL A 485 -41.82 21.44 5.30
C VAL A 485 -40.93 20.90 4.17
N ASN A 486 -41.52 21.06 2.98
CA ASN A 486 -40.97 20.91 1.64
C ASN A 486 -40.31 22.22 1.14
N LYS A 487 -39.34 22.07 0.21
CA LYS A 487 -38.72 23.05 -0.73
C LYS A 487 -37.64 23.99 -0.11
N THR A 488 -36.42 24.14 -0.63
CA THR A 488 -35.99 24.51 -2.01
C THR A 488 -34.46 24.35 -2.21
N ASN A 489 -34.06 24.09 -3.46
CA ASN A 489 -32.86 24.53 -4.22
C ASN A 489 -31.41 24.04 -3.93
N ASN A 490 -30.94 23.19 -4.86
CA ASN A 490 -29.82 23.32 -5.83
C ASN A 490 -28.44 23.90 -5.47
N SER A 491 -27.45 23.02 -5.70
CA SER A 491 -26.20 23.12 -6.52
C SER A 491 -25.05 24.05 -6.11
N ILE A 492 -23.84 23.47 -6.01
CA ILE A 492 -22.63 23.86 -6.78
C ILE A 492 -21.84 22.57 -7.11
N ASP A 493 -21.58 22.35 -8.41
CA ASP A 493 -20.66 21.34 -8.97
C ASP A 493 -19.20 21.78 -8.79
N GLU A 494 -18.28 20.84 -8.55
CA GLU A 494 -16.85 21.05 -8.85
C GLU A 494 -16.53 20.58 -10.29
N PRO A 495 -15.91 21.44 -11.12
CA PRO A 495 -15.67 21.17 -12.53
C PRO A 495 -14.31 20.51 -12.75
N ASP A 496 -14.23 19.19 -12.97
CA ASP A 496 -12.99 18.57 -13.50
C ASP A 496 -13.13 17.15 -14.10
N LYS A 497 -14.28 16.81 -14.68
CA LYS A 497 -14.44 15.57 -15.46
C LYS A 497 -15.12 15.82 -16.81
N MET A 498 -14.45 15.47 -17.90
CA MET A 498 -15.04 15.52 -19.25
C MET A 498 -16.04 14.36 -19.40
N HIS A 499 -17.34 14.64 -19.24
CA HIS A 499 -18.41 13.67 -19.39
C HIS A 499 -18.82 13.52 -20.87
N VAL A 500 -18.59 12.35 -21.47
CA VAL A 500 -18.90 12.09 -22.90
C VAL A 500 -20.40 11.83 -23.13
N ALA A 501 -21.15 11.41 -22.11
CA ALA A 501 -22.60 11.25 -22.15
C ALA A 501 -23.27 12.25 -21.17
N PRO A 502 -24.42 12.86 -21.54
CA PRO A 502 -25.15 13.73 -20.63
C PRO A 502 -25.58 12.96 -19.37
N HIS A 503 -25.76 13.64 -18.24
CA HIS A 503 -26.14 13.06 -16.93
C HIS A 503 -27.37 12.13 -17.00
N ASN A 504 -28.24 12.29 -18.00
CA ASN A 504 -29.44 11.48 -18.20
C ASN A 504 -29.25 10.23 -19.11
N GLY A 505 -28.06 10.04 -19.68
CA GLY A 505 -27.76 9.00 -20.68
C GLY A 505 -28.48 9.18 -22.01
N TYR A 506 -28.33 8.19 -22.91
CA TYR A 506 -29.03 8.18 -24.20
C TYR A 506 -30.26 7.28 -24.12
N SER A 507 -31.45 7.88 -24.13
CA SER A 507 -32.72 7.15 -24.27
C SER A 507 -32.95 6.79 -25.73
N ILE A 508 -33.16 5.49 -26.01
CA ILE A 508 -33.35 5.00 -27.37
C ILE A 508 -34.72 4.36 -27.50
N LYS A 509 -35.53 4.90 -28.43
CA LYS A 509 -36.81 4.33 -28.83
C LYS A 509 -36.71 3.59 -30.19
N ASN A 510 -35.76 3.98 -31.04
CA ASN A 510 -35.45 3.34 -32.32
C ASN A 510 -33.93 3.43 -32.59
N THR A 511 -33.32 2.35 -33.12
CA THR A 511 -31.89 2.28 -33.46
C THR A 511 -31.48 3.35 -34.46
N ARG A 512 -32.35 3.61 -35.45
CA ARG A 512 -32.13 4.64 -36.47
C ARG A 512 -32.15 6.04 -35.88
N GLU A 513 -33.01 6.29 -34.90
CA GLU A 513 -33.02 7.54 -34.15
C GLU A 513 -31.70 7.71 -33.38
N PHE A 514 -31.19 6.67 -32.72
CA PHE A 514 -29.90 6.74 -32.02
C PHE A 514 -28.74 7.08 -32.97
N ILE A 515 -28.63 6.37 -34.09
CA ILE A 515 -27.55 6.59 -35.06
C ILE A 515 -27.68 7.98 -35.71
N ILE A 516 -28.90 8.46 -36.01
CA ILE A 516 -29.10 9.78 -36.62
C ILE A 516 -28.87 10.91 -35.60
N ARG A 517 -29.36 10.75 -34.37
CA ARG A 517 -29.38 11.80 -33.34
C ARG A 517 -28.05 11.89 -32.57
N TYR A 518 -27.48 10.75 -32.22
CA TYR A 518 -26.27 10.68 -31.37
C TYR A 518 -25.06 10.15 -32.10
N GLY A 519 -25.22 9.43 -33.22
CA GLY A 519 -24.10 8.96 -34.04
C GLY A 519 -23.18 10.09 -34.53
N PRO A 520 -23.69 11.22 -35.06
CA PRO A 520 -22.86 12.38 -35.41
C PRO A 520 -22.16 12.99 -34.20
N TYR A 521 -22.83 13.05 -33.04
CA TYR A 521 -22.24 13.55 -31.79
C TYR A 521 -21.09 12.63 -31.35
N LEU A 522 -21.34 11.33 -31.15
CA LEU A 522 -20.31 10.35 -30.76
C LEU A 522 -19.12 10.37 -31.73
N ARG A 523 -19.38 10.45 -33.03
CA ARG A 523 -18.33 10.53 -34.05
C ARG A 523 -17.58 11.86 -34.02
N THR A 524 -18.26 12.97 -33.75
CA THR A 524 -17.65 14.31 -33.66
C THR A 524 -16.88 14.46 -32.37
N THR A 525 -17.40 13.99 -31.24
CA THR A 525 -16.69 13.91 -29.97
C THR A 525 -15.46 13.03 -30.10
N LEU A 526 -15.56 11.84 -30.70
CA LEU A 526 -14.38 11.01 -30.99
C LEU A 526 -13.36 11.73 -31.89
N LYS A 527 -13.83 12.50 -32.89
CA LYS A 527 -12.93 13.30 -33.75
C LYS A 527 -12.32 14.49 -33.02
N ILE A 528 -13.07 15.19 -32.17
CA ILE A 528 -12.57 16.28 -31.33
C ILE A 528 -11.55 15.70 -30.35
N THR A 529 -11.84 14.59 -29.68
CA THR A 529 -10.88 13.88 -28.83
C THR A 529 -9.64 13.49 -29.62
N GLN A 530 -9.78 12.98 -30.86
CA GLN A 530 -8.63 12.67 -31.73
C GLN A 530 -7.84 13.91 -32.17
N VAL A 531 -8.48 15.06 -32.41
CA VAL A 531 -7.82 16.31 -32.78
C VAL A 531 -7.20 17.00 -31.57
N LEU A 532 -7.83 16.97 -30.40
CA LEU A 532 -7.28 17.47 -29.15
C LEU A 532 -6.04 16.67 -28.74
N LEU A 533 -6.11 15.34 -28.86
CA LEU A 533 -4.94 14.47 -28.70
C LEU A 533 -3.82 14.75 -29.73
N LYS A 534 -4.16 15.31 -30.91
CA LYS A 534 -3.19 15.80 -31.90
C LYS A 534 -2.68 17.21 -31.60
N LEU A 535 -3.50 18.11 -31.06
CA LEU A 535 -3.09 19.47 -30.66
C LEU A 535 -2.15 19.44 -29.46
N GLU A 536 -2.34 18.49 -28.54
CA GLU A 536 -1.40 18.20 -27.44
C GLU A 536 0.02 17.85 -27.93
N SER A 537 0.17 17.50 -29.22
CA SER A 537 1.47 17.18 -29.83
C SER A 537 2.16 18.36 -30.54
N PHE A 538 1.53 19.53 -30.65
CA PHE A 538 2.18 20.73 -31.19
C PHE A 538 2.99 21.45 -30.10
N VAL A 539 4.31 21.53 -30.29
CA VAL A 539 5.23 22.31 -29.43
C VAL A 539 5.61 23.59 -30.16
N ILE A 540 5.17 24.75 -29.67
CA ILE A 540 5.73 26.05 -30.07
C ILE A 540 6.88 26.35 -29.10
N PRO A 541 8.11 26.55 -29.59
CA PRO A 541 9.23 26.95 -28.74
C PRO A 541 8.94 28.32 -28.11
N GLN A 542 9.07 28.45 -26.79
CA GLN A 542 9.09 29.77 -26.13
C GLN A 542 10.38 30.50 -26.53
N LEU A 543 10.23 31.70 -27.09
CA LEU A 543 11.35 32.63 -27.28
C LEU A 543 11.57 33.37 -25.96
N ASP A 544 12.53 32.90 -25.17
CA ASP A 544 13.04 33.65 -24.03
C ASP A 544 13.79 34.90 -24.51
N SER A 545 13.51 36.01 -23.84
CA SER A 545 14.05 37.36 -24.00
C SER A 545 15.33 37.52 -24.85
N VAL A 546 15.18 38.02 -26.08
CA VAL A 546 16.30 38.53 -26.89
C VAL A 546 16.79 39.85 -26.29
N SER A 547 17.96 39.81 -25.66
CA SER A 547 18.75 40.99 -25.31
C SER A 547 19.89 41.15 -26.32
N ASP A 548 19.54 41.47 -27.57
CA ASP A 548 20.21 42.47 -28.42
C ASP A 548 19.73 42.36 -29.88
N PRO A 549 19.43 43.47 -30.57
CA PRO A 549 18.69 43.46 -31.83
C PRO A 549 19.60 43.54 -33.07
N VAL A 550 20.66 42.71 -33.17
CA VAL A 550 21.61 42.85 -34.30
C VAL A 550 21.70 41.65 -35.25
N ASP A 551 21.36 40.40 -34.87
CA ASP A 551 21.52 39.27 -35.81
C ASP A 551 20.46 38.16 -35.64
N THR A 552 19.16 38.49 -35.68
CA THR A 552 18.13 37.44 -35.81
C THR A 552 17.78 37.22 -37.27
N ASP A 553 18.37 36.15 -37.81
CA ASP A 553 18.27 35.72 -39.21
C ASP A 553 16.82 35.37 -39.59
N ILE A 554 16.30 35.95 -40.68
CA ILE A 554 14.90 35.83 -41.12
C ILE A 554 14.50 34.36 -41.35
N ASP A 555 15.46 33.50 -41.69
CA ASP A 555 15.27 32.07 -41.92
C ASP A 555 14.97 31.25 -40.64
N THR A 556 15.30 31.77 -39.44
CA THR A 556 14.95 31.10 -38.16
C THR A 556 13.52 31.41 -37.70
N MET A 557 12.93 32.52 -38.13
CA MET A 557 11.58 32.95 -37.75
C MET A 557 10.49 32.35 -38.64
N LEU A 558 10.76 32.11 -39.94
CA LEU A 558 9.81 31.55 -40.91
C LEU A 558 9.18 30.20 -40.47
N PRO A 559 9.94 29.20 -39.97
CA PRO A 559 9.39 27.91 -39.54
C PRO A 559 8.52 28.00 -38.27
N ILE A 560 8.82 28.95 -37.38
CA ILE A 560 8.03 29.21 -36.17
C ILE A 560 6.69 29.83 -36.56
N LEU A 561 6.71 30.81 -37.48
CA LEU A 561 5.50 31.47 -38.00
C LEU A 561 4.58 30.49 -38.75
N ASP A 562 5.14 29.53 -39.49
CA ASP A 562 4.38 28.49 -40.20
C ASP A 562 3.76 27.47 -39.23
N LYS A 563 4.49 27.02 -38.19
CA LYS A 563 3.92 26.17 -37.12
C LYS A 563 2.85 26.90 -36.31
N GLN A 564 3.02 28.20 -36.06
CA GLN A 564 1.99 29.03 -35.42
C GLN A 564 0.72 29.10 -36.27
N LYS A 565 0.86 29.36 -37.58
CA LYS A 565 -0.27 29.34 -38.53
C LYS A 565 -0.98 27.98 -38.60
N GLU A 566 -0.23 26.87 -38.58
CA GLU A 566 -0.80 25.52 -38.63
C GLU A 566 -1.56 25.17 -37.35
N MET A 567 -1.02 25.57 -36.18
CA MET A 567 -1.67 25.41 -34.89
C MET A 567 -2.93 26.30 -34.78
N GLU A 568 -2.86 27.55 -35.26
CA GLU A 568 -4.03 28.43 -35.38
C GLU A 568 -5.09 27.86 -36.33
N GLN A 569 -4.71 27.19 -37.41
CA GLN A 569 -5.65 26.49 -38.30
C GLN A 569 -6.32 25.29 -37.63
N GLN A 570 -5.59 24.49 -36.84
CA GLN A 570 -6.15 23.35 -36.10
C GLN A 570 -7.03 23.80 -34.93
N LEU A 571 -6.64 24.86 -34.21
CA LEU A 571 -7.47 25.50 -33.18
C LEU A 571 -8.73 26.13 -33.81
N ASN A 572 -8.62 26.76 -34.98
CA ASN A 572 -9.79 27.21 -35.75
C ASN A 572 -10.65 26.03 -36.24
N LEU A 573 -10.07 24.87 -36.55
CA LEU A 573 -10.82 23.67 -36.91
C LEU A 573 -11.57 23.11 -35.71
N VAL A 574 -10.94 23.07 -34.52
CA VAL A 574 -11.60 22.71 -33.26
C VAL A 574 -12.69 23.72 -32.92
N GLY A 575 -12.43 25.02 -33.04
CA GLY A 575 -13.42 26.09 -32.91
C GLY A 575 -14.59 25.89 -33.86
N LYS A 576 -14.35 25.67 -35.15
CA LYS A 576 -15.40 25.36 -36.15
C LYS A 576 -16.13 24.05 -35.88
N LEU A 577 -15.48 23.04 -35.31
CA LEU A 577 -16.11 21.77 -34.93
C LEU A 577 -16.97 21.93 -33.68
N LEU A 578 -16.52 22.73 -32.71
CA LEU A 578 -17.26 23.11 -31.51
C LEU A 578 -18.45 24.02 -31.84
N ASP A 579 -18.26 25.04 -32.68
CA ASP A 579 -19.34 25.90 -33.21
C ASP A 579 -20.38 25.09 -33.99
N ARG A 580 -19.97 24.02 -34.70
CA ARG A 580 -20.90 23.08 -35.37
C ARG A 580 -21.69 22.21 -34.39
N VAL A 581 -21.16 21.99 -33.19
CA VAL A 581 -21.83 21.29 -32.08
C VAL A 581 -22.75 22.29 -31.34
N ASP A 582 -22.28 23.50 -31.05
CA ASP A 582 -23.03 24.56 -30.34
C ASP A 582 -24.17 25.14 -31.20
N HIS A 583 -23.94 25.50 -32.46
CA HIS A 583 -24.99 26.04 -33.34
C HIS A 583 -26.07 25.02 -33.73
N ARG A 584 -25.79 23.71 -33.61
CA ARG A 584 -26.82 22.68 -33.81
C ARG A 584 -27.60 22.36 -32.54
N TRP A 585 -27.04 22.61 -31.35
CA TRP A 585 -27.61 22.16 -30.08
C TRP A 585 -28.06 23.31 -29.14
N ALA A 586 -27.72 24.57 -29.43
CA ALA A 586 -28.19 25.76 -28.70
C ALA A 586 -29.67 26.11 -28.93
N GLN A 587 -30.37 25.38 -29.80
CA GLN A 587 -31.83 25.40 -29.88
C GLN A 587 -32.31 23.99 -30.25
N PRO A 588 -33.08 23.29 -29.40
CA PRO A 588 -34.03 22.36 -29.98
C PRO A 588 -34.97 23.23 -30.81
N LYS A 589 -34.84 23.23 -32.15
CA LYS A 589 -35.94 23.68 -32.99
C LYS A 589 -37.13 22.81 -32.60
N SER A 590 -37.99 23.40 -31.78
CA SER A 590 -39.30 22.90 -31.44
C SER A 590 -40.15 22.99 -32.69
N THR A 591 -39.88 22.17 -33.71
CA THR A 591 -40.78 21.95 -34.84
C THR A 591 -40.26 20.88 -35.79
N ILE A 592 -41.19 19.96 -36.11
CA ILE A 592 -41.15 18.93 -37.15
C ILE A 592 -40.33 17.68 -36.83
N PHE A 593 -40.77 16.93 -35.81
CA PHE A 593 -41.46 15.67 -36.11
C PHE A 593 -42.77 15.68 -35.35
N GLY A 594 -43.85 15.57 -36.12
CA GLY A 594 -45.22 15.73 -35.65
C GLY A 594 -45.54 14.80 -34.49
N GLN A 595 -46.57 15.21 -33.76
CA GLN A 595 -47.31 14.39 -32.84
C GLN A 595 -47.61 13.00 -33.44
N HIS A 596 -46.73 12.03 -33.19
CA HIS A 596 -47.15 10.66 -33.06
C HIS A 596 -47.10 10.33 -31.58
N LYS A 597 -48.28 10.34 -30.97
CA LYS A 597 -48.64 9.37 -29.93
C LYS A 597 -48.50 7.95 -30.54
N SER A 598 -47.30 7.53 -30.92
CA SER A 598 -47.02 6.13 -31.14
C SER A 598 -46.64 5.55 -29.79
N ARG A 599 -47.50 4.68 -29.25
CA ARG A 599 -47.07 3.68 -28.25
C ARG A 599 -45.81 3.01 -28.83
N GLY A 600 -44.63 3.43 -28.37
CA GLY A 600 -43.37 2.92 -28.89
C GLY A 600 -43.29 1.44 -28.56
N VAL A 601 -43.18 0.59 -29.59
CA VAL A 601 -42.93 -0.83 -29.38
C VAL A 601 -41.55 -0.96 -28.73
N PRO A 602 -41.37 -1.75 -27.65
CA PRO A 602 -40.06 -1.98 -27.04
C PRO A 602 -39.09 -2.54 -28.08
N LEU A 603 -37.84 -2.05 -28.09
CA LEU A 603 -36.77 -2.52 -28.98
C LEU A 603 -36.65 -4.05 -28.88
N GLN A 604 -36.61 -4.72 -30.03
CA GLN A 604 -36.49 -6.17 -30.09
C GLN A 604 -35.02 -6.59 -30.17
N GLY A 605 -34.75 -7.90 -30.00
CA GLY A 605 -33.38 -8.43 -30.00
C GLY A 605 -32.61 -8.20 -31.32
N ALA A 606 -33.28 -7.91 -32.44
CA ALA A 606 -32.62 -7.54 -33.69
C ALA A 606 -32.09 -6.11 -33.69
N ASP A 607 -32.87 -5.20 -33.12
CA ASP A 607 -32.57 -3.77 -33.02
C ASP A 607 -31.35 -3.53 -32.11
N LEU A 608 -31.29 -4.24 -30.98
CA LEU A 608 -30.15 -4.15 -30.07
C LEU A 608 -28.84 -4.66 -30.69
N ARG A 609 -28.92 -5.65 -31.58
CA ARG A 609 -27.75 -6.17 -32.33
C ARG A 609 -27.18 -5.14 -33.30
N GLU A 610 -28.02 -4.33 -33.93
CA GLU A 610 -27.59 -3.30 -34.88
C GLU A 610 -26.78 -2.20 -34.17
N VAL A 611 -27.23 -1.77 -32.98
CA VAL A 611 -26.52 -0.77 -32.16
C VAL A 611 -25.21 -1.32 -31.61
N GLU A 612 -25.19 -2.56 -31.13
CA GLU A 612 -23.95 -3.22 -30.68
C GLU A 612 -22.93 -3.36 -31.84
N THR A 613 -23.41 -3.70 -33.04
CA THR A 613 -22.58 -3.77 -34.24
C THR A 613 -22.02 -2.40 -34.59
N TYR A 614 -22.86 -1.35 -34.60
CA TYR A 614 -22.42 0.02 -34.85
C TYR A 614 -21.34 0.48 -33.85
N LEU A 615 -21.53 0.24 -32.54
CA LEU A 615 -20.55 0.61 -31.51
C LEU A 615 -19.23 -0.15 -31.67
N SER A 616 -19.26 -1.43 -32.02
CA SER A 616 -18.03 -2.20 -32.29
C SER A 616 -17.25 -1.73 -33.53
N VAL A 617 -17.91 -1.09 -34.49
CA VAL A 617 -17.28 -0.49 -35.66
C VAL A 617 -16.75 0.92 -35.35
N VAL A 618 -17.52 1.73 -34.60
CA VAL A 618 -17.19 3.13 -34.29
C VAL A 618 -16.16 3.26 -33.16
N ASP A 619 -16.12 2.31 -32.23
CA ASP A 619 -15.17 2.25 -31.12
C ASP A 619 -14.42 0.90 -31.07
N ASN A 620 -13.83 0.52 -32.20
CA ASN A 620 -13.09 -0.74 -32.36
C ASN A 620 -11.83 -0.86 -31.48
N LYS A 621 -11.42 0.23 -30.82
CA LYS A 621 -10.27 0.31 -29.89
C LYS A 621 -10.68 0.51 -28.42
N HIS A 622 -11.98 0.44 -28.11
CA HIS A 622 -12.52 0.58 -26.75
C HIS A 622 -12.20 1.92 -26.05
N SER A 623 -12.07 2.99 -26.83
CA SER A 623 -11.88 4.37 -26.34
C SER A 623 -13.10 4.87 -25.55
N LEU A 624 -14.27 4.29 -25.77
CA LEU A 624 -15.52 4.52 -25.04
C LEU A 624 -15.87 3.34 -24.10
N GLY A 625 -14.87 2.79 -23.41
CA GLY A 625 -15.13 1.86 -22.31
C GLY A 625 -15.78 2.60 -21.13
N ASN A 626 -17.11 2.51 -20.97
CA ASN A 626 -17.88 2.65 -19.69
C ASN A 626 -19.41 2.87 -19.86
N LEU A 627 -20.03 2.46 -20.98
CA LEU A 627 -21.50 2.56 -21.15
C LEU A 627 -22.22 1.28 -20.67
N TYR A 628 -23.15 1.44 -19.73
CA TYR A 628 -23.99 0.39 -19.15
C TYR A 628 -25.41 0.44 -19.71
N ARG A 629 -26.00 -0.73 -19.98
CA ARG A 629 -27.37 -0.88 -20.50
C ARG A 629 -28.37 -0.98 -19.35
N THR A 630 -29.29 -0.01 -19.23
CA THR A 630 -30.49 -0.08 -18.39
C THR A 630 -31.74 -0.16 -19.25
N VAL A 631 -32.83 -0.68 -18.68
CA VAL A 631 -34.17 -0.64 -19.28
C VAL A 631 -35.06 0.21 -18.38
N THR A 632 -35.66 1.26 -18.91
CA THR A 632 -36.55 2.11 -18.13
C THR A 632 -37.89 1.45 -17.86
N VAL A 633 -38.64 2.03 -16.92
CA VAL A 633 -39.96 1.55 -16.48
C VAL A 633 -40.96 1.41 -17.65
N ASP A 634 -40.75 2.18 -18.72
CA ASP A 634 -41.56 2.18 -19.95
C ASP A 634 -41.04 1.20 -21.04
N GLY A 635 -39.95 0.47 -20.78
CA GLY A 635 -39.39 -0.52 -21.70
C GLY A 635 -38.40 0.02 -22.74
N HIS A 636 -37.94 1.27 -22.59
CA HIS A 636 -36.88 1.84 -23.45
C HIS A 636 -35.50 1.47 -22.93
N VAL A 637 -34.53 1.33 -23.83
CA VAL A 637 -33.14 1.02 -23.46
C VAL A 637 -32.37 2.32 -23.29
N HIS A 638 -31.69 2.46 -22.15
CA HIS A 638 -30.84 3.59 -21.81
C HIS A 638 -29.40 3.13 -21.68
N TRP A 639 -28.50 3.92 -22.26
CA TRP A 639 -27.06 3.73 -22.09
C TRP A 639 -26.51 4.90 -21.27
N VAL A 640 -25.92 4.57 -20.12
CA VAL A 640 -25.46 5.52 -19.10
C VAL A 640 -24.03 5.16 -18.67
N CYS A 641 -23.25 6.13 -18.20
CA CYS A 641 -21.95 5.81 -17.62
C CYS A 641 -22.10 5.16 -16.23
N ARG A 642 -21.04 4.51 -15.73
CA ARG A 642 -21.05 3.74 -14.48
C ARG A 642 -21.54 4.51 -13.26
N GLU A 643 -20.99 5.71 -13.02
CA GLU A 643 -21.36 6.54 -11.85
C GLU A 643 -22.86 6.88 -11.87
N HIS A 644 -23.39 7.36 -13.00
CA HIS A 644 -24.82 7.66 -13.13
C HIS A 644 -25.72 6.42 -13.17
N TYR A 645 -25.20 5.26 -13.61
CA TYR A 645 -25.91 3.98 -13.54
C TYR A 645 -26.17 3.57 -12.09
N ASP A 646 -25.17 3.77 -11.22
CA ASP A 646 -25.26 3.49 -9.79
C ASP A 646 -26.29 4.44 -9.13
N ASP A 647 -26.31 5.72 -9.51
CA ASP A 647 -27.30 6.72 -9.05
C ASP A 647 -28.73 6.41 -9.50
N ILE A 648 -28.95 6.04 -10.77
CA ILE A 648 -30.29 5.70 -11.29
C ILE A 648 -30.82 4.44 -10.60
N SER A 649 -29.95 3.47 -10.30
CA SER A 649 -30.33 2.26 -9.58
C SER A 649 -30.75 2.53 -8.13
N PHE A 650 -30.30 3.61 -7.51
CA PHE A 650 -30.55 3.93 -6.10
C PHE A 650 -31.93 4.56 -5.83
N ASN A 651 -32.62 5.08 -6.85
CA ASN A 651 -33.87 5.81 -6.69
C ASN A 651 -35.08 4.88 -6.49
N ASN A 652 -35.42 4.58 -5.23
CA ASN A 652 -36.67 4.01 -4.67
C ASN A 652 -37.18 2.63 -5.19
N ALA A 653 -36.77 2.16 -6.36
CA ALA A 653 -37.27 0.91 -6.94
C ALA A 653 -36.56 -0.33 -6.37
N MET A 654 -35.28 -0.22 -5.98
CA MET A 654 -34.48 -1.35 -5.49
C MET A 654 -35.04 -1.97 -4.22
N PHE A 655 -35.35 -1.18 -3.19
CA PHE A 655 -35.83 -1.69 -1.89
C PHE A 655 -37.12 -2.52 -2.03
N LYS A 656 -38.10 -2.04 -2.79
CA LYS A 656 -39.34 -2.80 -3.07
C LYS A 656 -39.10 -4.17 -3.71
N TYR A 657 -38.05 -4.29 -4.53
CA TYR A 657 -37.72 -5.55 -5.20
C TYR A 657 -36.82 -6.45 -4.34
N ILE A 658 -35.98 -5.88 -3.48
CA ILE A 658 -35.26 -6.59 -2.42
C ILE A 658 -36.29 -7.21 -1.47
N ASP A 659 -37.26 -6.45 -0.96
CA ASP A 659 -38.33 -6.96 -0.09
C ASP A 659 -39.11 -8.11 -0.75
N GLN A 660 -39.37 -8.01 -2.05
CA GLN A 660 -40.06 -9.05 -2.82
C GLN A 660 -39.19 -10.29 -3.04
N LEU A 661 -37.87 -10.12 -3.17
CA LEU A 661 -36.88 -11.18 -3.32
C LEU A 661 -36.65 -11.90 -1.98
N GLU A 662 -36.59 -11.16 -0.88
CA GLU A 662 -36.56 -11.67 0.50
C GLU A 662 -37.86 -12.41 0.85
N ALA A 663 -39.03 -11.86 0.50
CA ALA A 663 -40.32 -12.52 0.70
C ALA A 663 -40.48 -13.84 -0.07
N MET A 664 -39.68 -14.08 -1.11
CA MET A 664 -39.62 -15.35 -1.81
C MET A 664 -38.44 -16.23 -1.37
N GLY A 665 -37.78 -15.92 -0.25
CA GLY A 665 -36.68 -16.70 0.33
C GLY A 665 -35.35 -16.53 -0.40
N GLY A 666 -35.10 -15.35 -0.97
CA GLY A 666 -33.83 -14.96 -1.57
C GLY A 666 -33.11 -13.86 -0.80
N GLU A 667 -31.85 -13.63 -1.13
CA GLU A 667 -30.97 -12.61 -0.55
C GLU A 667 -30.36 -11.75 -1.66
N PHE A 668 -30.06 -10.48 -1.40
CA PHE A 668 -29.40 -9.60 -2.36
C PHE A 668 -28.24 -8.82 -1.73
N ASP A 669 -27.03 -9.00 -2.25
CA ASP A 669 -25.84 -8.25 -1.86
C ASP A 669 -25.75 -6.95 -2.67
N THR A 670 -25.88 -5.82 -1.96
CA THR A 670 -25.89 -4.48 -2.56
C THR A 670 -24.51 -4.01 -3.04
N LYS A 671 -23.41 -4.60 -2.55
CA LYS A 671 -22.02 -4.28 -2.93
C LYS A 671 -21.58 -5.06 -4.17
N THR A 672 -21.83 -6.36 -4.18
CA THR A 672 -21.48 -7.23 -5.35
C THR A 672 -22.57 -7.26 -6.43
N LYS A 673 -23.78 -6.78 -6.09
CA LYS A 673 -25.00 -6.87 -6.92
C LYS A 673 -25.38 -8.33 -7.22
N GLU A 674 -25.11 -9.24 -6.29
CA GLU A 674 -25.47 -10.65 -6.38
C GLU A 674 -26.84 -10.91 -5.74
N ALA A 675 -27.75 -11.57 -6.46
CA ALA A 675 -29.04 -12.04 -5.97
C ALA A 675 -29.01 -13.56 -5.82
N VAL A 676 -29.31 -14.08 -4.64
CA VAL A 676 -29.44 -15.53 -4.36
C VAL A 676 -30.90 -15.86 -4.11
N VAL A 677 -31.43 -16.95 -4.67
CA VAL A 677 -32.82 -17.39 -4.47
C VAL A 677 -32.84 -18.85 -4.03
N SER A 678 -33.25 -19.08 -2.77
CA SER A 678 -33.12 -20.38 -2.09
C SER A 678 -34.43 -21.08 -1.71
N SER A 679 -35.56 -20.71 -2.31
CA SER A 679 -36.86 -21.27 -1.92
C SER A 679 -37.17 -22.62 -2.54
N LYS A 680 -37.59 -23.58 -1.70
CA LYS A 680 -37.85 -24.99 -2.03
C LYS A 680 -38.83 -25.18 -3.20
N ASP A 681 -39.84 -24.31 -3.33
CA ASP A 681 -40.80 -24.29 -4.45
C ASP A 681 -41.02 -22.85 -4.96
N LEU A 682 -40.37 -22.51 -6.08
CA LEU A 682 -40.58 -21.22 -6.74
C LEU A 682 -41.92 -21.23 -7.46
N SER A 683 -42.94 -20.65 -6.83
CA SER A 683 -44.26 -20.51 -7.43
C SER A 683 -44.19 -19.71 -8.75
N ARG A 684 -45.13 -19.98 -9.66
CA ARG A 684 -45.31 -19.21 -10.90
C ARG A 684 -45.45 -17.69 -10.63
N LYS A 685 -46.01 -17.33 -9.47
CA LYS A 685 -46.14 -15.94 -9.01
C LYS A 685 -44.78 -15.34 -8.68
N SER A 686 -43.92 -16.08 -7.96
CA SER A 686 -42.56 -15.68 -7.60
C SER A 686 -41.68 -15.48 -8.85
N VAL A 687 -41.72 -16.41 -9.80
CA VAL A 687 -40.99 -16.27 -11.07
C VAL A 687 -41.49 -15.06 -11.88
N LYS A 688 -42.81 -14.82 -11.89
CA LYS A 688 -43.38 -13.63 -12.54
C LYS A 688 -42.92 -12.33 -11.89
N ILE A 689 -42.78 -12.30 -10.57
CA ILE A 689 -42.26 -11.15 -9.81
C ILE A 689 -40.79 -10.92 -10.16
N LEU A 690 -39.96 -11.96 -10.09
CA LEU A 690 -38.53 -11.86 -10.39
C LEU A 690 -38.29 -11.39 -11.82
N ARG A 691 -39.02 -11.95 -12.79
CA ARG A 691 -38.99 -11.48 -14.20
C ARG A 691 -39.36 -10.01 -14.30
N LYS A 692 -40.42 -9.58 -13.61
CA LYS A 692 -40.87 -8.19 -13.63
C LYS A 692 -39.82 -7.26 -13.02
N ALA A 693 -39.16 -7.66 -11.93
CA ALA A 693 -38.08 -6.91 -11.29
C ALA A 693 -36.90 -6.74 -12.26
N LEU A 694 -36.41 -7.84 -12.84
CA LEU A 694 -35.29 -7.83 -13.79
C LEU A 694 -35.58 -7.00 -15.05
N THR A 695 -36.84 -6.97 -15.52
CA THR A 695 -37.23 -6.11 -16.65
C THR A 695 -37.44 -4.64 -16.30
N LYS A 696 -37.63 -4.29 -15.02
CA LYS A 696 -37.93 -2.93 -14.56
C LYS A 696 -36.73 -2.21 -13.94
N GLY A 697 -35.52 -2.72 -14.19
CA GLY A 697 -34.27 -2.08 -13.78
C GLY A 697 -33.74 -2.52 -12.41
N PHE A 698 -34.19 -3.65 -11.86
CA PHE A 698 -33.57 -4.24 -10.67
C PHE A 698 -32.13 -4.70 -11.01
N ASN A 699 -31.14 -4.05 -10.40
CA ASN A 699 -29.73 -4.13 -10.78
C ASN A 699 -29.06 -5.37 -10.18
N VAL A 700 -29.16 -6.49 -10.89
CA VAL A 700 -28.52 -7.75 -10.54
C VAL A 700 -27.40 -8.01 -11.55
N LEU A 701 -26.15 -8.10 -11.09
CA LEU A 701 -25.00 -8.49 -11.92
C LEU A 701 -24.78 -10.01 -11.88
N LYS A 702 -25.09 -10.65 -10.75
CA LYS A 702 -24.97 -12.10 -10.57
C LYS A 702 -26.26 -12.65 -9.97
N LEU A 703 -26.86 -13.66 -10.57
CA LEU A 703 -28.11 -14.28 -10.10
C LEU A 703 -27.84 -15.75 -9.79
N THR A 704 -28.15 -16.20 -8.58
CA THR A 704 -27.86 -17.54 -8.09
C THR A 704 -29.16 -18.18 -7.62
N PHE A 705 -29.51 -19.36 -8.16
CA PHE A 705 -30.59 -20.21 -7.66
C PHE A 705 -29.98 -21.33 -6.82
N LYS A 706 -30.52 -21.61 -5.63
CA LYS A 706 -30.04 -22.67 -4.74
C LYS A 706 -31.21 -23.51 -4.22
N GLU A 707 -31.11 -24.83 -4.27
CA GLU A 707 -32.05 -25.77 -3.62
C GLU A 707 -33.55 -25.51 -3.92
N CYS A 708 -33.88 -25.14 -5.17
CA CYS A 708 -35.22 -24.70 -5.54
C CYS A 708 -35.89 -25.54 -6.61
N THR A 709 -37.23 -25.56 -6.62
CA THR A 709 -38.02 -26.23 -7.66
C THR A 709 -38.67 -25.22 -8.60
N LEU A 710 -38.48 -25.39 -9.91
CA LEU A 710 -39.00 -24.52 -10.97
C LEU A 710 -39.76 -25.34 -12.02
N LYS A 711 -40.78 -24.75 -12.64
CA LYS A 711 -41.42 -25.35 -13.83
C LYS A 711 -40.60 -25.03 -15.09
N GLU A 712 -40.50 -25.97 -16.01
CA GLU A 712 -39.71 -25.80 -17.25
C GLU A 712 -40.11 -24.56 -18.07
N ASP A 713 -41.41 -24.29 -18.21
CA ASP A 713 -41.94 -23.11 -18.91
C ASP A 713 -41.56 -21.79 -18.20
N ASP A 714 -41.49 -21.80 -16.87
CA ASP A 714 -41.16 -20.62 -16.07
C ASP A 714 -39.64 -20.34 -16.09
N LEU A 715 -38.81 -21.41 -16.08
CA LEU A 715 -37.35 -21.31 -16.28
C LEU A 715 -37.03 -20.72 -17.67
N ALA A 716 -37.68 -21.22 -18.72
CA ALA A 716 -37.47 -20.72 -20.09
C ALA A 716 -37.79 -19.23 -20.22
N LYS A 717 -38.88 -18.82 -19.60
CA LYS A 717 -39.35 -17.43 -19.55
C LYS A 717 -38.40 -16.51 -18.77
N LEU A 718 -37.79 -17.01 -17.70
CA LEU A 718 -36.82 -16.28 -16.90
C LEU A 718 -35.50 -16.12 -17.65
N LEU A 719 -34.97 -17.20 -18.24
CA LEU A 719 -33.75 -17.16 -19.05
C LEU A 719 -33.87 -16.12 -20.16
N ASN A 720 -34.99 -16.07 -20.88
CA ASN A 720 -35.21 -15.06 -21.91
C ASN A 720 -35.11 -13.60 -21.37
N VAL A 721 -35.55 -13.35 -20.13
CA VAL A 721 -35.43 -12.01 -19.49
C VAL A 721 -33.99 -11.72 -19.10
N VAL A 722 -33.31 -12.67 -18.46
CA VAL A 722 -31.89 -12.57 -18.06
C VAL A 722 -31.03 -12.24 -19.28
N ILE A 723 -31.29 -12.93 -20.38
CA ILE A 723 -30.52 -12.83 -21.61
C ILE A 723 -30.77 -11.52 -22.35
N ASN A 724 -32.03 -11.15 -22.55
CA ASN A 724 -32.39 -10.09 -23.50
C ASN A 724 -32.78 -8.76 -22.86
N ARG A 725 -33.10 -8.74 -21.55
CA ARG A 725 -33.82 -7.60 -20.93
C ARG A 725 -33.33 -7.21 -19.53
N SER A 726 -32.18 -7.70 -19.06
CA SER A 726 -31.61 -7.35 -17.75
C SER A 726 -30.12 -6.98 -17.81
N SER A 727 -29.55 -6.68 -16.64
CA SER A 727 -28.13 -6.35 -16.38
C SER A 727 -27.27 -7.54 -15.95
N VAL A 728 -27.85 -8.75 -15.90
CA VAL A 728 -27.22 -9.95 -15.33
C VAL A 728 -26.06 -10.43 -16.22
N ARG A 729 -24.88 -10.60 -15.61
CA ARG A 729 -23.65 -11.07 -16.25
C ARG A 729 -23.23 -12.48 -15.81
N CYS A 730 -23.78 -12.98 -14.71
CA CYS A 730 -23.52 -14.34 -14.22
C CYS A 730 -24.81 -14.97 -13.70
N LEU A 731 -25.09 -16.21 -14.07
CA LEU A 731 -26.21 -17.02 -13.60
C LEU A 731 -25.68 -18.33 -13.00
N ASN A 732 -25.98 -18.59 -11.73
CA ASN A 732 -25.66 -19.84 -11.07
C ASN A 732 -26.93 -20.62 -10.72
N MET A 733 -26.87 -21.94 -10.77
CA MET A 733 -27.96 -22.85 -10.39
C MET A 733 -27.37 -24.02 -9.60
N PHE A 734 -27.70 -24.13 -8.32
CA PHE A 734 -27.26 -25.18 -7.40
C PHE A 734 -28.49 -25.95 -6.90
N ALA A 735 -28.50 -27.28 -7.03
CA ALA A 735 -29.57 -28.19 -6.59
C ALA A 735 -30.99 -27.76 -7.03
N VAL A 736 -31.13 -27.33 -8.29
CA VAL A 736 -32.41 -26.85 -8.85
C VAL A 736 -33.20 -27.98 -9.49
N CYS A 737 -34.38 -28.29 -8.97
CA CYS A 737 -35.31 -29.27 -9.52
C CYS A 737 -36.18 -28.62 -10.61
N VAL A 738 -36.22 -29.20 -11.82
CA VAL A 738 -37.08 -28.72 -12.92
C VAL A 738 -38.22 -29.71 -13.14
N SER A 739 -39.46 -29.25 -12.96
CA SER A 739 -40.68 -30.05 -13.12
C SER A 739 -41.43 -29.75 -14.41
N ASN A 740 -42.19 -30.73 -14.89
CA ASN A 740 -43.12 -30.56 -16.00
C ASN A 740 -44.42 -29.86 -15.56
N LEU A 741 -45.34 -29.61 -16.50
CA LEU A 741 -46.61 -28.93 -16.20
C LEU A 741 -47.48 -29.66 -15.17
N LEU A 742 -47.34 -30.99 -15.04
CA LEU A 742 -48.06 -31.85 -14.10
C LEU A 742 -47.40 -31.91 -12.71
N GLY A 743 -46.26 -31.25 -12.50
CA GLY A 743 -45.54 -31.24 -11.22
C GLY A 743 -44.58 -32.40 -11.01
N ASN A 744 -44.45 -33.30 -11.98
CA ASN A 744 -43.46 -34.37 -11.93
C ASN A 744 -42.07 -33.81 -12.25
N THR A 745 -41.08 -34.18 -11.45
CA THR A 745 -39.66 -33.84 -11.69
C THR A 745 -39.24 -34.38 -13.06
N LYS A 746 -38.79 -33.47 -13.94
CA LYS A 746 -38.28 -33.79 -15.26
C LYS A 746 -36.77 -34.02 -15.21
N TYR A 747 -36.03 -33.19 -14.48
CA TYR A 747 -34.59 -33.33 -14.22
C TYR A 747 -34.16 -32.45 -13.04
N VAL A 748 -32.96 -32.68 -12.50
CA VAL A 748 -32.39 -31.92 -11.39
C VAL A 748 -31.02 -31.38 -11.79
N CYS A 749 -30.91 -30.05 -11.88
CA CYS A 749 -29.65 -29.33 -12.10
C CYS A 749 -28.89 -29.18 -10.78
N LYS A 750 -27.97 -30.10 -10.49
CA LYS A 750 -27.20 -30.08 -9.24
C LYS A 750 -26.22 -28.89 -9.14
N CYS A 751 -25.53 -28.53 -10.22
CA CYS A 751 -24.66 -27.35 -10.23
C CYS A 751 -24.37 -26.89 -11.67
N MET A 752 -24.69 -25.64 -11.98
CA MET A 752 -24.40 -24.99 -13.27
C MET A 752 -24.07 -23.52 -13.06
N THR A 753 -23.07 -23.03 -13.80
CA THR A 753 -22.69 -21.62 -13.87
C THR A 753 -22.66 -21.18 -15.34
N ALA A 754 -23.34 -20.07 -15.63
CA ALA A 754 -23.40 -19.46 -16.95
C ALA A 754 -22.96 -17.99 -16.87
N GLU A 755 -21.93 -17.62 -17.62
CA GLU A 755 -21.36 -16.28 -17.66
C GLU A 755 -21.67 -15.59 -19.00
N PHE A 756 -22.17 -14.35 -18.93
CA PHE A 756 -22.58 -13.53 -20.07
C PHE A 756 -21.69 -12.29 -20.16
N ASN A 757 -20.93 -12.18 -21.24
CA ASN A 757 -20.22 -10.96 -21.63
C ASN A 757 -20.87 -10.34 -22.88
N ASN A 758 -20.51 -9.11 -23.22
CA ASN A 758 -20.99 -8.43 -24.44
C ASN A 758 -20.67 -9.26 -25.69
N GLN A 759 -19.55 -9.98 -25.72
CA GLN A 759 -19.08 -10.74 -26.90
C GLN A 759 -19.00 -12.28 -26.73
N SER A 760 -18.94 -12.79 -25.49
CA SER A 760 -18.76 -14.23 -25.19
C SER A 760 -19.78 -14.78 -24.21
N PHE A 761 -20.02 -16.09 -24.29
CA PHE A 761 -20.88 -16.86 -23.39
C PHE A 761 -20.16 -18.14 -22.96
N GLN A 762 -20.11 -18.42 -21.66
CA GLN A 762 -19.49 -19.63 -21.11
C GLN A 762 -20.46 -20.35 -20.17
N VAL A 763 -20.56 -21.69 -20.27
CA VAL A 763 -21.34 -22.53 -19.35
C VAL A 763 -20.49 -23.65 -18.79
N ARG A 764 -20.57 -23.86 -17.49
CA ARG A 764 -19.96 -24.96 -16.75
C ARG A 764 -21.01 -25.75 -15.99
N PHE A 765 -20.94 -27.08 -16.09
CA PHE A 765 -21.66 -28.00 -15.20
C PHE A 765 -20.66 -28.60 -14.22
N CYS A 766 -20.94 -28.54 -12.92
CA CYS A 766 -20.02 -29.08 -11.91
C CYS A 766 -20.41 -30.50 -11.44
N ASP A 767 -21.47 -31.08 -12.02
CA ASP A 767 -22.03 -32.38 -11.65
C ASP A 767 -22.53 -33.15 -12.88
N SER A 768 -22.80 -34.45 -12.71
CA SER A 768 -23.23 -35.36 -13.77
C SER A 768 -24.36 -34.76 -14.63
N TYR A 769 -24.14 -34.65 -15.94
CA TYR A 769 -25.10 -34.15 -16.90
C TYR A 769 -26.35 -35.03 -16.93
N GLN A 770 -27.51 -34.44 -17.22
CA GLN A 770 -28.78 -35.15 -17.33
C GLN A 770 -29.45 -34.74 -18.64
N ASP A 771 -30.18 -35.66 -19.28
CA ASP A 771 -30.88 -35.41 -20.56
C ASP A 771 -31.74 -34.14 -20.55
N GLY A 772 -32.32 -33.80 -19.39
CA GLY A 772 -33.12 -32.59 -19.22
C GLY A 772 -32.36 -31.26 -19.37
N HIS A 773 -31.03 -31.25 -19.19
CA HIS A 773 -30.18 -30.06 -19.39
C HIS A 773 -30.14 -29.61 -20.86
N THR A 774 -30.41 -30.51 -21.80
CA THR A 774 -30.43 -30.25 -23.26
C THR A 774 -31.40 -29.11 -23.63
N SER A 775 -32.59 -29.08 -23.00
CA SER A 775 -33.62 -28.04 -23.24
C SER A 775 -33.13 -26.66 -22.79
N MET A 776 -32.52 -26.60 -21.61
CA MET A 776 -31.94 -25.38 -21.04
C MET A 776 -30.75 -24.88 -21.86
N LEU A 777 -29.85 -25.79 -22.27
CA LEU A 777 -28.72 -25.48 -23.13
C LEU A 777 -29.14 -24.98 -24.49
N THR A 778 -30.14 -25.60 -25.11
CA THR A 778 -30.68 -25.15 -26.39
C THR A 778 -31.21 -23.71 -26.28
N GLN A 779 -31.88 -23.35 -25.19
CA GLN A 779 -32.37 -21.98 -24.97
C GLN A 779 -31.25 -20.97 -24.70
N LEU A 780 -30.25 -21.36 -23.92
CA LEU A 780 -29.05 -20.55 -23.72
C LEU A 780 -28.27 -20.34 -25.02
N LEU A 781 -28.21 -21.38 -25.86
CA LEU A 781 -27.54 -21.38 -27.15
C LEU A 781 -28.24 -20.49 -28.17
N GLN A 782 -29.58 -20.33 -28.14
CA GLN A 782 -30.34 -19.44 -29.05
C GLN A 782 -29.90 -17.96 -29.02
N GLN A 783 -28.95 -17.57 -28.15
CA GLN A 783 -28.27 -16.28 -28.14
C GLN A 783 -27.36 -16.05 -29.34
N ASN A 784 -27.37 -14.85 -29.91
CA ASN A 784 -26.40 -14.41 -30.92
C ASN A 784 -25.19 -13.73 -30.27
N LYS A 785 -24.32 -14.53 -29.63
CA LYS A 785 -23.00 -14.11 -29.14
C LYS A 785 -21.90 -14.57 -30.11
N ILE A 786 -20.81 -13.80 -30.19
CA ILE A 786 -19.72 -14.04 -31.16
C ILE A 786 -18.90 -15.29 -30.76
N ARG A 787 -18.71 -15.54 -29.46
CA ARG A 787 -18.02 -16.72 -28.93
C ARG A 787 -18.89 -17.46 -27.91
N ARG A 788 -18.99 -18.78 -28.02
CA ARG A 788 -19.73 -19.65 -27.08
C ARG A 788 -18.85 -20.83 -26.66
N MET A 789 -18.56 -20.93 -25.37
CA MET A 789 -17.70 -21.96 -24.77
C MET A 789 -18.47 -22.84 -23.79
N PHE A 790 -18.20 -24.14 -23.80
CA PHE A 790 -18.78 -25.11 -22.87
C PHE A 790 -17.72 -25.83 -22.08
N ASP A 791 -18.05 -26.21 -20.85
CA ASP A 791 -17.16 -26.90 -19.93
C ASP A 791 -17.85 -28.17 -19.40
N PHE A 792 -17.29 -29.33 -19.76
CA PHE A 792 -17.86 -30.67 -19.52
C PHE A 792 -16.82 -31.65 -18.96
N SER A 793 -17.28 -32.56 -18.09
CA SER A 793 -16.50 -33.76 -17.76
C SER A 793 -16.58 -34.80 -18.88
N ALA A 794 -15.55 -35.64 -19.01
CA ALA A 794 -15.49 -36.69 -20.01
C ALA A 794 -16.61 -37.74 -19.87
N SER A 795 -16.98 -38.09 -18.64
CA SER A 795 -18.09 -39.01 -18.36
C SER A 795 -19.43 -38.45 -18.82
N ASP A 796 -19.65 -37.16 -18.63
CA ASP A 796 -20.88 -36.48 -19.01
C ASP A 796 -21.02 -36.32 -20.52
N PHE A 797 -19.91 -35.99 -21.18
CA PHE A 797 -19.87 -35.91 -22.63
C PHE A 797 -20.24 -37.24 -23.28
N MET A 798 -19.72 -38.36 -22.76
CA MET A 798 -20.00 -39.70 -23.28
C MET A 798 -21.40 -40.19 -22.95
N GLY A 799 -21.90 -39.94 -21.74
CA GLY A 799 -23.23 -40.36 -21.33
C GLY A 799 -24.34 -39.75 -22.19
N HIS A 800 -24.09 -38.58 -22.79
CA HIS A 800 -25.09 -37.77 -23.50
C HIS A 800 -24.60 -37.26 -24.86
N GLU A 801 -23.68 -37.99 -25.49
CA GLU A 801 -23.02 -37.61 -26.74
C GLU A 801 -24.03 -37.27 -27.85
N ARG A 802 -25.06 -38.11 -28.03
CA ARG A 802 -26.07 -37.95 -29.08
C ARG A 802 -26.93 -36.70 -28.88
N GLU A 803 -27.28 -36.38 -27.64
CA GLU A 803 -28.09 -35.22 -27.26
C GLU A 803 -27.30 -33.91 -27.42
N LEU A 804 -26.03 -33.91 -26.99
CA LEU A 804 -25.10 -32.80 -27.19
C LEU A 804 -24.81 -32.58 -28.67
N GLN A 805 -24.65 -33.66 -29.44
CA GLN A 805 -24.46 -33.59 -30.89
C GLN A 805 -25.66 -32.94 -31.58
N LYS A 806 -26.89 -33.30 -31.22
CA LYS A 806 -28.09 -32.60 -31.71
C LYS A 806 -28.06 -31.10 -31.37
N CYS A 807 -27.60 -30.73 -30.18
CA CYS A 807 -27.44 -29.31 -29.81
C CYS A 807 -26.41 -28.59 -30.70
N PHE A 808 -25.28 -29.24 -30.99
CA PHE A 808 -24.22 -28.66 -31.82
C PHE A 808 -24.60 -28.53 -33.30
N GLU A 809 -25.35 -29.50 -33.82
CA GLU A 809 -25.88 -29.48 -35.19
C GLU A 809 -26.99 -28.43 -35.38
N THR A 810 -27.69 -28.08 -34.30
CA THR A 810 -28.75 -27.06 -34.34
C THR A 810 -28.14 -25.64 -34.32
N LYS A 811 -27.79 -25.13 -35.52
CA LYS A 811 -27.38 -23.75 -35.82
C LYS A 811 -25.92 -23.31 -35.51
N GLY A 812 -24.91 -24.19 -35.51
CA GLY A 812 -23.50 -23.77 -35.67
C GLY A 812 -23.00 -22.73 -34.66
N MET A 813 -23.39 -22.87 -33.40
CA MET A 813 -23.25 -21.82 -32.39
C MET A 813 -22.06 -22.02 -31.44
N VAL A 814 -21.50 -23.22 -31.33
CA VAL A 814 -20.40 -23.49 -30.39
C VAL A 814 -19.05 -23.21 -31.06
N THR A 815 -18.26 -22.33 -30.44
CA THR A 815 -16.93 -21.94 -30.93
C THR A 815 -15.79 -22.48 -30.08
N GLY A 816 -16.06 -22.90 -28.84
CA GLY A 816 -15.06 -23.48 -27.94
C GLY A 816 -15.61 -24.57 -27.00
N LEU A 817 -14.76 -25.50 -26.60
CA LEU A 817 -15.08 -26.60 -25.68
C LEU A 817 -13.94 -26.77 -24.67
N ILE A 818 -14.28 -27.02 -23.41
CA ILE A 818 -13.40 -27.33 -22.29
C ILE A 818 -13.80 -28.74 -21.81
N MET A 819 -12.82 -29.64 -21.76
CA MET A 819 -12.99 -31.05 -21.41
C MET A 819 -12.19 -31.36 -20.16
N GLU A 820 -12.84 -31.93 -19.14
CA GLU A 820 -12.20 -32.35 -17.90
C GLU A 820 -12.14 -33.87 -17.79
N HIS A 821 -11.04 -34.42 -17.26
CA HIS A 821 -10.83 -35.86 -17.03
C HIS A 821 -10.97 -36.78 -18.28
N SER A 822 -10.66 -36.29 -19.48
CA SER A 822 -10.74 -37.05 -20.73
C SER A 822 -9.52 -37.95 -20.98
N ASN A 823 -9.39 -39.00 -20.18
CA ASN A 823 -8.35 -40.03 -20.28
C ASN A 823 -8.84 -41.32 -20.95
N ASN A 824 -9.86 -41.24 -21.81
CA ASN A 824 -10.45 -42.38 -22.51
C ASN A 824 -10.45 -42.14 -24.03
N ILE A 825 -10.01 -43.14 -24.81
CA ILE A 825 -10.00 -43.14 -26.28
C ILE A 825 -11.41 -42.89 -26.84
N ASP A 826 -12.44 -43.50 -26.25
CA ASP A 826 -13.82 -43.37 -26.73
C ASP A 826 -14.31 -41.91 -26.68
N VAL A 827 -13.86 -41.14 -25.68
CA VAL A 827 -14.18 -39.71 -25.53
C VAL A 827 -13.54 -38.88 -26.64
N ILE A 828 -12.29 -39.20 -26.99
CA ILE A 828 -11.56 -38.52 -28.06
C ILE A 828 -12.21 -38.84 -29.42
N ASP A 829 -12.55 -40.10 -29.65
CA ASP A 829 -13.23 -40.53 -30.88
C ASP A 829 -14.60 -39.86 -31.01
N ALA A 830 -15.39 -39.85 -29.95
CA ALA A 830 -16.67 -39.13 -29.90
C ALA A 830 -16.51 -37.64 -30.22
N LEU A 831 -15.52 -36.98 -29.62
CA LEU A 831 -15.27 -35.55 -29.79
C LEU A 831 -14.94 -35.18 -31.24
N PHE A 832 -14.13 -35.98 -31.93
CA PHE A 832 -13.73 -35.73 -33.32
C PHE A 832 -14.70 -36.31 -34.38
N ASN A 833 -15.46 -37.37 -34.06
CA ASN A 833 -16.51 -37.90 -34.93
C ASN A 833 -17.79 -37.04 -34.91
N SER A 834 -18.01 -36.28 -33.83
CA SER A 834 -19.09 -35.31 -33.77
C SER A 834 -18.92 -34.25 -34.87
N LYS A 835 -19.97 -33.96 -35.64
CA LYS A 835 -19.95 -33.00 -36.77
C LYS A 835 -19.84 -31.52 -36.32
N MET A 836 -18.94 -31.20 -35.39
CA MET A 836 -18.70 -29.84 -34.88
C MET A 836 -17.88 -28.99 -35.86
N LYS A 837 -18.45 -28.66 -37.02
CA LYS A 837 -17.78 -27.88 -38.09
C LYS A 837 -17.38 -26.44 -37.69
N THR A 838 -17.76 -25.96 -36.50
CA THR A 838 -17.54 -24.58 -36.02
C THR A 838 -16.63 -24.49 -34.81
N LEU A 839 -16.05 -25.60 -34.33
CA LEU A 839 -15.18 -25.59 -33.16
C LEU A 839 -13.82 -24.98 -33.52
N TYR A 840 -13.51 -23.84 -32.90
CA TYR A 840 -12.26 -23.10 -33.10
C TYR A 840 -11.29 -23.26 -31.94
N GLN A 841 -11.80 -23.54 -30.74
CA GLN A 841 -11.02 -23.63 -29.51
C GLN A 841 -11.33 -24.93 -28.75
N LEU A 842 -10.29 -25.63 -28.30
CA LEU A 842 -10.44 -26.83 -27.49
C LEU A 842 -9.50 -26.75 -26.28
N LYS A 843 -10.02 -26.97 -25.09
CA LYS A 843 -9.28 -26.94 -23.85
C LYS A 843 -9.44 -28.25 -23.09
N PHE A 844 -8.36 -28.73 -22.50
CA PHE A 844 -8.29 -29.96 -21.72
C PHE A 844 -7.79 -29.63 -20.31
N ASN A 845 -8.53 -30.03 -19.27
CA ASN A 845 -8.11 -29.91 -17.89
C ASN A 845 -7.96 -31.30 -17.28
N ASN A 846 -6.83 -31.62 -16.64
CA ASN A 846 -6.54 -32.91 -16.00
C ASN A 846 -6.89 -34.11 -16.92
N SER A 847 -6.49 -34.04 -18.18
CA SER A 847 -6.96 -34.86 -19.30
C SER A 847 -5.80 -35.23 -20.23
N LEU A 848 -5.97 -36.26 -21.07
CA LEU A 848 -4.97 -36.80 -21.99
C LEU A 848 -3.73 -37.44 -21.31
N GLN A 849 -3.80 -37.81 -20.04
CA GLN A 849 -2.65 -38.35 -19.29
C GLN A 849 -2.25 -39.78 -19.71
N VAL A 850 -3.13 -40.51 -20.41
CA VAL A 850 -2.86 -41.88 -20.86
C VAL A 850 -2.23 -41.87 -22.27
N PRO A 851 -1.06 -42.50 -22.49
CA PRO A 851 -0.36 -42.47 -23.78
C PRO A 851 -1.19 -42.93 -24.98
N SER A 852 -2.03 -43.95 -24.80
CA SER A 852 -2.92 -44.47 -25.86
C SER A 852 -4.00 -43.45 -26.25
N THR A 853 -4.57 -42.75 -25.27
CA THR A 853 -5.54 -41.66 -25.49
C THR A 853 -4.90 -40.46 -26.17
N LEU A 854 -3.68 -40.08 -25.80
CA LEU A 854 -2.93 -39.04 -26.53
C LEU A 854 -2.66 -39.45 -27.96
N SER A 855 -2.15 -40.66 -28.19
CA SER A 855 -1.81 -41.12 -29.53
C SER A 855 -3.03 -41.04 -30.44
N ARG A 856 -4.18 -41.44 -29.91
CA ARG A 856 -5.46 -41.33 -30.61
C ARG A 856 -5.88 -39.87 -30.82
N PHE A 857 -5.72 -39.00 -29.84
CA PHE A 857 -5.98 -37.56 -29.98
C PHE A 857 -5.12 -36.92 -31.07
N CYS A 858 -3.83 -37.27 -31.12
CA CYS A 858 -2.93 -36.79 -32.16
C CYS A 858 -3.35 -37.30 -33.55
N GLU A 859 -3.69 -38.58 -33.68
CA GLU A 859 -4.20 -39.15 -34.93
C GLU A 859 -5.46 -38.41 -35.41
N MET A 860 -6.42 -38.18 -34.51
CA MET A 860 -7.65 -37.49 -34.83
C MET A 860 -7.42 -36.00 -35.15
N LEU A 861 -6.49 -35.35 -34.45
CA LEU A 861 -6.14 -33.96 -34.70
C LEU A 861 -5.66 -33.76 -36.14
N LYS A 862 -4.87 -34.70 -36.71
CA LYS A 862 -4.40 -34.61 -38.11
C LYS A 862 -5.54 -34.53 -39.13
N THR A 863 -6.70 -35.07 -38.79
CA THR A 863 -7.89 -35.07 -39.66
C THR A 863 -8.76 -33.81 -39.51
N ASN A 864 -8.55 -33.02 -38.46
CA ASN A 864 -9.28 -31.77 -38.22
C ASN A 864 -8.71 -30.62 -39.06
N GLN A 865 -9.56 -29.69 -39.52
CA GLN A 865 -9.12 -28.51 -40.27
C GLN A 865 -9.70 -27.20 -39.73
N THR A 866 -10.48 -27.23 -38.66
CA THR A 866 -11.21 -26.06 -38.16
C THR A 866 -10.63 -25.50 -36.86
N LEU A 867 -9.97 -26.33 -36.05
CA LEU A 867 -9.36 -25.93 -34.78
C LEU A 867 -8.25 -24.91 -34.99
N LYS A 868 -8.32 -23.82 -34.22
CA LYS A 868 -7.37 -22.71 -34.22
C LYS A 868 -6.62 -22.58 -32.89
N GLU A 869 -7.21 -23.02 -31.79
CA GLU A 869 -6.67 -22.85 -30.45
C GLU A 869 -6.78 -24.15 -29.65
N ILE A 870 -5.69 -24.57 -29.01
CA ILE A 870 -5.65 -25.73 -28.11
C ILE A 870 -5.06 -25.30 -26.77
N ASP A 871 -5.64 -25.73 -25.66
CA ASP A 871 -5.13 -25.44 -24.32
C ASP A 871 -5.15 -26.73 -23.49
N ILE A 872 -4.04 -27.12 -22.87
CA ILE A 872 -3.95 -28.33 -22.05
C ILE A 872 -3.37 -27.96 -20.69
N MET A 873 -4.20 -28.05 -19.67
CA MET A 873 -3.88 -27.80 -18.28
C MET A 873 -3.82 -29.12 -17.50
N ASP A 874 -2.67 -29.48 -16.94
CA ASP A 874 -2.54 -30.68 -16.11
C ASP A 874 -2.01 -30.34 -14.70
N GLN A 875 -2.81 -30.67 -13.68
CA GLN A 875 -2.45 -30.43 -12.29
C GLN A 875 -1.52 -31.51 -11.70
N THR A 876 -1.43 -32.70 -12.31
CA THR A 876 -0.58 -33.80 -11.82
C THR A 876 0.78 -33.88 -12.51
N GLY A 877 0.93 -33.23 -13.68
CA GLY A 877 2.18 -33.15 -14.44
C GLY A 877 2.33 -34.30 -15.46
N PHE A 878 2.90 -33.98 -16.62
CA PHE A 878 3.20 -34.96 -17.67
C PHE A 878 4.47 -35.75 -17.32
N GLU A 879 4.34 -37.04 -17.04
CA GLU A 879 5.49 -37.90 -16.68
C GLU A 879 6.31 -38.39 -17.90
N ASP A 880 5.69 -38.42 -19.08
CA ASP A 880 6.25 -39.01 -20.30
C ASP A 880 6.70 -37.93 -21.33
N GLU A 881 7.98 -37.90 -21.67
CA GLU A 881 8.55 -36.99 -22.67
C GLU A 881 8.01 -37.28 -24.08
N THR A 882 7.73 -38.55 -24.36
CA THR A 882 7.18 -39.03 -25.64
C THR A 882 5.82 -38.41 -25.93
N PHE A 883 5.04 -38.10 -24.88
CA PHE A 883 3.75 -37.43 -24.96
C PHE A 883 3.87 -36.04 -25.60
N ILE A 884 4.78 -35.21 -25.06
CA ILE A 884 4.94 -33.81 -25.49
C ILE A 884 5.47 -33.76 -26.93
N VAL A 885 6.46 -34.62 -27.24
CA VAL A 885 7.08 -34.67 -28.57
C VAL A 885 6.07 -35.08 -29.65
N ASN A 886 5.23 -36.10 -29.38
CA ASN A 886 4.22 -36.55 -30.35
C ASN A 886 3.13 -35.51 -30.61
N LEU A 887 2.67 -34.81 -29.57
CA LEU A 887 1.70 -33.73 -29.71
C LEU A 887 2.26 -32.56 -30.53
N LEU A 888 3.49 -32.13 -30.24
CA LEU A 888 4.14 -31.03 -30.95
C LEU A 888 4.36 -31.35 -32.43
N ASN A 889 4.82 -32.58 -32.75
CA ASN A 889 4.98 -33.04 -34.12
C ASN A 889 3.64 -33.04 -34.88
N THR A 890 2.56 -33.43 -34.22
CA THR A 890 1.22 -33.44 -34.80
C THR A 890 0.70 -32.03 -35.07
N VAL A 891 0.82 -31.12 -34.09
CA VAL A 891 0.39 -29.71 -34.23
C VAL A 891 1.21 -28.99 -35.30
N LYS A 892 2.50 -29.33 -35.44
CA LYS A 892 3.41 -28.81 -36.46
C LYS A 892 2.95 -29.12 -37.90
N GLU A 893 2.32 -30.27 -38.12
CA GLU A 893 1.77 -30.67 -39.42
C GLU A 893 0.38 -30.09 -39.69
N HIS A 894 -0.27 -29.51 -38.67
CA HIS A 894 -1.66 -29.08 -38.72
C HIS A 894 -1.80 -27.63 -39.25
N LYS A 895 -2.59 -27.43 -40.32
CA LYS A 895 -2.64 -26.16 -41.08
C LYS A 895 -3.40 -25.02 -40.40
N SER A 896 -4.30 -25.31 -39.46
CA SER A 896 -5.25 -24.31 -38.92
C SER A 896 -4.95 -23.82 -37.50
N ILE A 897 -4.10 -24.51 -36.74
CA ILE A 897 -3.82 -24.18 -35.33
C ILE A 897 -2.89 -22.96 -35.28
N LYS A 898 -3.30 -21.94 -34.54
CA LYS A 898 -2.57 -20.69 -34.33
C LYS A 898 -2.07 -20.50 -32.91
N HIS A 899 -2.73 -21.12 -31.93
CA HIS A 899 -2.37 -21.04 -30.51
C HIS A 899 -2.41 -22.41 -29.85
N LEU A 900 -1.38 -22.74 -29.07
CA LEU A 900 -1.34 -23.90 -28.19
C LEU A 900 -0.79 -23.47 -26.81
N SER A 901 -1.41 -23.93 -25.73
CA SER A 901 -0.99 -23.68 -24.35
C SER A 901 -0.82 -25.02 -23.61
N LEU A 902 0.28 -25.17 -22.87
CA LEU A 902 0.62 -26.38 -22.11
C LEU A 902 1.09 -26.01 -20.70
N HIS A 903 0.42 -26.50 -19.66
CA HIS A 903 0.81 -26.27 -18.26
C HIS A 903 1.48 -27.52 -17.68
N VAL A 904 2.77 -27.46 -17.36
CA VAL A 904 3.58 -28.58 -16.84
C VAL A 904 4.00 -28.29 -15.40
N LYS A 905 3.55 -29.11 -14.43
CA LYS A 905 3.70 -28.83 -13.00
C LYS A 905 4.90 -29.49 -12.30
N ASN A 906 5.54 -30.48 -12.93
CA ASN A 906 6.66 -31.21 -12.34
C ASN A 906 7.64 -31.70 -13.42
N ILE A 907 8.83 -31.10 -13.50
CA ILE A 907 10.02 -31.74 -14.08
C ILE A 907 11.07 -31.77 -12.95
N GLN A 908 10.81 -32.55 -11.90
CA GLN A 908 11.74 -32.67 -10.77
C GLN A 908 12.79 -33.78 -10.96
N GLN A 909 12.81 -34.50 -12.09
CA GLN A 909 13.83 -35.51 -12.35
C GLN A 909 14.45 -35.42 -13.75
N SER A 910 15.71 -34.99 -13.74
CA SER A 910 16.77 -35.00 -14.77
C SER A 910 16.87 -33.80 -15.71
N ASP A 911 17.96 -33.04 -15.53
CA ASP A 911 18.49 -32.01 -16.45
C ASP A 911 18.65 -32.51 -17.91
N ARG A 912 18.67 -33.84 -18.13
CA ARG A 912 18.69 -34.45 -19.47
C ARG A 912 17.34 -34.37 -20.19
N LYS A 913 16.21 -34.47 -19.49
CA LYS A 913 14.87 -34.42 -20.10
C LYS A 913 14.51 -33.00 -20.54
N GLU A 914 14.91 -32.00 -19.76
CA GLU A 914 14.68 -30.58 -20.09
C GLU A 914 15.53 -30.14 -21.31
N ALA A 915 16.77 -30.62 -21.40
CA ALA A 915 17.64 -30.41 -22.56
C ALA A 915 17.11 -31.10 -23.84
N SER A 916 16.63 -32.34 -23.74
CA SER A 916 16.07 -33.11 -24.86
C SER A 916 14.75 -32.51 -25.39
N LEU A 917 13.87 -32.05 -24.49
CA LEU A 917 12.64 -31.32 -24.84
C LEU A 917 12.95 -29.98 -25.52
N SER A 918 13.93 -29.23 -24.99
CA SER A 918 14.44 -27.98 -25.54
C SER A 918 15.05 -28.16 -26.94
N GLU A 919 15.77 -29.25 -27.16
CA GLU A 919 16.42 -29.58 -28.43
C GLU A 919 15.42 -30.01 -29.52
N SER A 920 14.40 -30.79 -29.16
CA SER A 920 13.27 -31.12 -30.06
C SER A 920 12.44 -29.89 -30.44
N LEU A 921 12.33 -28.90 -29.55
CA LEU A 921 11.60 -27.64 -29.76
C LEU A 921 12.38 -26.59 -30.58
N LYS A 922 13.71 -26.67 -30.69
CA LYS A 922 14.56 -25.67 -31.35
C LYS A 922 14.43 -25.62 -32.87
N ASN A 923 14.01 -26.71 -33.51
CA ASN A 923 14.18 -26.89 -34.96
C ASN A 923 12.97 -26.52 -35.83
N HIS A 924 12.00 -25.71 -35.37
CA HIS A 924 10.88 -25.32 -36.23
C HIS A 924 10.35 -23.90 -36.04
N GLN A 925 10.31 -23.13 -37.15
CA GLN A 925 9.81 -21.75 -37.23
C GLN A 925 8.37 -21.57 -36.69
N PHE A 926 7.54 -22.61 -36.75
CA PHE A 926 6.14 -22.57 -36.33
C PHE A 926 5.94 -22.56 -34.80
N ILE A 927 6.88 -23.12 -34.04
CA ILE A 927 6.78 -23.30 -32.57
C ILE A 927 7.37 -22.08 -31.81
N SER A 928 8.10 -21.18 -32.48
CA SER A 928 8.63 -19.96 -31.86
C SER A 928 7.54 -19.02 -31.31
N ARG A 929 6.34 -19.01 -31.90
CA ARG A 929 5.16 -18.27 -31.40
C ARG A 929 4.47 -18.94 -30.20
N LEU A 930 4.76 -20.21 -29.99
CA LEU A 930 4.15 -21.10 -29.01
C LEU A 930 4.92 -21.09 -27.68
N ARG A 931 6.22 -20.70 -27.72
CA ARG A 931 7.14 -20.60 -26.58
C ARG A 931 6.69 -19.69 -25.41
N GLN A 932 5.66 -18.87 -25.58
CA GLN A 932 5.17 -17.97 -24.52
C GLN A 932 4.19 -18.62 -23.53
N SER A 933 3.75 -19.87 -23.74
CA SER A 933 2.69 -20.49 -22.94
C SER A 933 3.11 -21.71 -22.09
N ILE A 934 4.38 -22.14 -22.11
CA ILE A 934 4.89 -23.16 -21.18
C ILE A 934 5.43 -22.43 -19.94
N ILE A 935 4.64 -22.43 -18.85
CA ILE A 935 5.01 -21.79 -17.58
C ILE A 935 5.93 -22.74 -16.80
N PHE A 936 7.22 -22.43 -16.75
CA PHE A 936 8.13 -23.00 -15.75
C PHE A 936 8.16 -22.06 -14.52
N ASN A 937 7.75 -22.57 -13.36
CA ASN A 937 7.74 -21.82 -12.10
C ASN A 937 9.18 -21.70 -11.56
N HIS A 938 9.86 -20.58 -11.82
CA HIS A 938 11.31 -20.47 -11.58
C HIS A 938 11.78 -19.85 -10.25
N ILE A 939 10.91 -19.43 -9.32
CA ILE A 939 11.35 -18.93 -7.98
C ILE A 939 10.40 -19.42 -6.88
N ASN A 940 10.88 -20.27 -5.95
CA ASN A 940 10.04 -20.76 -4.85
C ASN A 940 9.82 -19.67 -3.78
N ILE A 941 8.68 -19.73 -3.09
CA ILE A 941 8.20 -18.72 -2.12
C ILE A 941 9.23 -18.40 -1.00
N ASN A 942 10.12 -19.34 -0.67
CA ASN A 942 11.12 -19.25 0.40
C ASN A 942 12.58 -19.32 -0.08
N THR A 943 12.86 -18.99 -1.35
CA THR A 943 14.23 -19.05 -1.88
C THR A 943 15.18 -18.15 -1.08
N LYS A 944 16.28 -18.72 -0.59
CA LYS A 944 17.39 -18.02 0.06
C LYS A 944 18.63 -18.11 -0.82
N TRP A 945 19.57 -17.18 -0.63
CA TRP A 945 20.86 -17.20 -1.31
C TRP A 945 21.97 -17.35 -0.28
N LYS A 946 23.04 -18.04 -0.68
CA LYS A 946 24.27 -18.07 0.11
C LYS A 946 24.75 -16.64 0.33
N GLN A 947 25.23 -16.33 1.54
CA GLN A 947 25.61 -14.96 1.89
C GLN A 947 26.97 -14.52 1.31
N HIS A 948 27.77 -15.46 0.81
CA HIS A 948 29.06 -15.19 0.20
C HIS A 948 28.94 -15.34 -1.32
N GLY A 949 29.17 -14.24 -2.03
CA GLY A 949 29.15 -14.16 -3.49
C GLY A 949 30.47 -14.60 -4.11
N VAL A 950 30.39 -15.08 -5.34
CA VAL A 950 31.55 -15.37 -6.18
C VAL A 950 31.71 -14.25 -7.19
N THR A 951 32.89 -13.63 -7.24
CA THR A 951 33.20 -12.67 -8.31
C THR A 951 33.33 -13.42 -9.63
N ILE A 952 32.46 -13.09 -10.59
CA ILE A 952 32.41 -13.77 -11.90
C ILE A 952 32.93 -12.91 -13.05
N ALA A 953 33.02 -11.59 -12.85
CA ALA A 953 33.58 -10.64 -13.80
C ALA A 953 34.19 -9.44 -13.05
N GLY A 954 35.29 -8.91 -13.56
CA GLY A 954 36.05 -7.84 -12.89
C GLY A 954 36.73 -8.30 -11.61
N GLY A 955 36.85 -7.39 -10.62
CA GLY A 955 37.47 -7.68 -9.32
C GLY A 955 39.01 -7.69 -9.31
N ASN A 956 39.64 -7.36 -10.44
CA ASN A 956 41.11 -7.23 -10.56
C ASN A 956 41.56 -5.76 -10.48
N GLY A 957 40.87 -4.97 -9.65
CA GLY A 957 41.03 -3.52 -9.56
C GLY A 957 40.34 -2.75 -10.70
N ARG A 958 40.27 -1.43 -10.51
CA ARG A 958 39.73 -0.49 -11.52
C ARG A 958 40.66 -0.42 -12.72
N GLY A 959 40.14 -0.58 -13.93
CA GLY A 959 40.92 -0.35 -15.13
C GLY A 959 40.18 -0.76 -16.41
N ASN A 960 40.87 -0.67 -17.54
CA ASN A 960 40.32 -0.92 -18.88
C ASN A 960 40.85 -2.20 -19.53
N GLN A 961 41.66 -3.00 -18.82
CA GLN A 961 42.09 -4.32 -19.30
C GLN A 961 40.87 -5.26 -19.46
N LEU A 962 41.04 -6.36 -20.19
CA LEU A 962 39.94 -7.30 -20.46
C LEU A 962 39.46 -8.07 -19.23
N ASN A 963 40.29 -8.18 -18.17
CA ASN A 963 39.92 -8.74 -16.87
C ASN A 963 39.48 -7.69 -15.84
N GLN A 964 39.40 -6.41 -16.23
CA GLN A 964 39.07 -5.29 -15.36
C GLN A 964 37.78 -4.61 -15.80
N LEU A 965 37.09 -4.01 -14.84
CA LEU A 965 35.95 -3.14 -15.06
C LEU A 965 36.23 -1.79 -14.39
N SER A 966 35.48 -0.76 -14.77
CA SER A 966 35.53 0.56 -14.18
C SER A 966 34.10 1.04 -13.95
N ARG A 967 33.66 0.95 -12.68
CA ARG A 967 32.32 1.41 -12.25
C ARG A 967 31.17 0.82 -13.08
N PRO A 968 31.04 -0.51 -13.19
CA PRO A 968 29.96 -1.12 -13.97
C PRO A 968 28.59 -0.70 -13.43
N GLN A 969 27.59 -0.56 -14.31
CA GLN A 969 26.25 -0.04 -13.99
C GLN A 969 25.16 -1.11 -14.16
N GLY A 970 24.78 -1.41 -15.40
CA GLY A 970 23.76 -2.41 -15.74
C GLY A 970 24.32 -3.76 -16.14
N ILE A 971 23.50 -4.80 -15.94
CA ILE A 971 23.82 -6.18 -16.30
C ILE A 971 22.66 -6.89 -16.99
N TYR A 972 22.97 -7.65 -18.04
CA TYR A 972 22.04 -8.60 -18.64
C TYR A 972 22.58 -10.02 -18.59
N VAL A 973 21.80 -10.93 -18.02
CA VAL A 973 22.09 -12.36 -17.98
C VAL A 973 21.36 -13.05 -19.12
N ASN A 974 22.10 -13.68 -20.03
CA ASN A 974 21.50 -14.36 -21.18
C ASN A 974 20.89 -15.72 -20.78
N ASP A 975 19.88 -16.18 -21.52
CA ASP A 975 19.18 -17.45 -21.28
C ASP A 975 20.08 -18.69 -21.46
N ASP A 976 21.29 -18.54 -21.99
CA ASP A 976 22.25 -19.66 -22.11
C ASP A 976 22.96 -19.98 -20.79
N HIS A 977 22.79 -19.14 -19.76
CA HIS A 977 23.42 -19.22 -18.43
C HIS A 977 24.94 -19.18 -18.43
N GLN A 978 25.54 -18.97 -19.60
CA GLN A 978 26.98 -18.93 -19.79
C GLN A 978 27.47 -17.55 -20.15
N THR A 979 26.59 -16.61 -20.49
CA THR A 979 26.99 -15.30 -20.98
C THR A 979 26.29 -14.18 -20.22
N ILE A 980 27.07 -13.22 -19.71
CA ILE A 980 26.55 -11.95 -19.19
C ILE A 980 27.07 -10.79 -20.03
N TYR A 981 26.25 -9.76 -20.19
CA TYR A 981 26.64 -8.48 -20.79
C TYR A 981 26.67 -7.42 -19.70
N ILE A 982 27.74 -6.65 -19.65
CA ILE A 982 28.00 -5.67 -18.60
C ILE A 982 28.19 -4.30 -19.25
N ALA A 983 27.44 -3.30 -18.78
CA ALA A 983 27.70 -1.91 -19.10
C ALA A 983 28.87 -1.40 -18.25
N ASP A 984 30.07 -1.40 -18.84
CA ASP A 984 31.31 -0.96 -18.21
C ASP A 984 31.44 0.56 -18.35
N PHE A 985 30.57 1.25 -17.61
CA PHE A 985 30.30 2.69 -17.70
C PHE A 985 31.57 3.55 -17.71
N GLY A 986 32.53 3.28 -16.84
CA GLY A 986 33.75 4.08 -16.70
C GLY A 986 34.79 3.82 -17.79
N ASN A 987 34.56 2.86 -18.68
CA ASN A 987 35.41 2.53 -19.83
C ASN A 987 34.67 2.68 -21.17
N ASP A 988 33.46 3.23 -21.17
CA ASP A 988 32.69 3.55 -22.38
C ASP A 988 32.49 2.34 -23.31
N ARG A 989 32.18 1.17 -22.73
CA ARG A 989 32.08 -0.09 -23.47
C ARG A 989 31.06 -1.05 -22.90
N ILE A 990 30.61 -1.99 -23.73
CA ILE A 990 29.90 -3.19 -23.28
C ILE A 990 30.84 -4.39 -23.34
N VAL A 991 30.89 -5.14 -22.25
CA VAL A 991 31.70 -6.35 -22.11
C VAL A 991 30.80 -7.57 -22.09
N GLU A 992 31.03 -8.50 -23.02
CA GLU A 992 30.53 -9.86 -22.95
C GLU A 992 31.46 -10.68 -22.06
N TRP A 993 30.92 -11.34 -21.04
CA TRP A 993 31.70 -12.19 -20.15
C TRP A 993 31.10 -13.59 -20.11
N LYS A 994 31.92 -14.58 -20.51
CA LYS A 994 31.53 -15.99 -20.47
C LYS A 994 31.83 -16.60 -19.11
N TYR A 995 30.96 -17.48 -18.64
CA TYR A 995 31.10 -18.13 -17.36
C TYR A 995 32.41 -18.93 -17.29
N GLY A 996 33.19 -18.69 -16.24
CA GLY A 996 34.52 -19.29 -16.06
C GLY A 996 35.65 -18.63 -16.86
N ALA A 997 35.36 -17.66 -17.73
CA ALA A 997 36.39 -16.89 -18.42
C ALA A 997 37.11 -15.95 -17.45
N LYS A 998 38.43 -15.83 -17.61
CA LYS A 998 39.27 -14.88 -16.84
C LYS A 998 39.24 -13.46 -17.38
N ASN A 999 38.88 -13.31 -18.65
CA ASN A 999 38.82 -12.06 -19.39
C ASN A 999 37.46 -11.95 -20.09
N GLY A 1000 36.88 -10.77 -20.10
CA GLY A 1000 35.76 -10.43 -20.95
C GLY A 1000 36.18 -10.10 -22.38
N GLN A 1001 35.20 -9.99 -23.26
CA GLN A 1001 35.35 -9.55 -24.64
C GLN A 1001 34.57 -8.25 -24.83
N VAL A 1002 35.22 -7.22 -25.36
CA VAL A 1002 34.52 -5.99 -25.72
C VAL A 1002 33.66 -6.26 -26.96
N VAL A 1003 32.36 -5.99 -26.86
CA VAL A 1003 31.37 -6.26 -27.93
C VAL A 1003 30.70 -5.01 -28.47
N ALA A 1004 30.87 -3.87 -27.79
CA ALA A 1004 30.48 -2.55 -28.29
C ALA A 1004 31.33 -1.46 -27.59
N GLY A 1005 31.71 -0.41 -28.33
CA GLY A 1005 32.54 0.69 -27.83
C GLY A 1005 33.97 0.27 -27.44
N GLY A 1006 34.57 0.97 -26.47
CA GLY A 1006 35.93 0.69 -25.96
C GLY A 1006 37.08 1.31 -26.75
N ASN A 1007 36.77 2.15 -27.73
CA ASN A 1007 37.65 2.91 -28.62
C ASN A 1007 37.60 4.41 -28.31
N GLU A 1008 37.73 4.74 -27.02
CA GLU A 1008 37.57 6.08 -26.44
C GLU A 1008 36.12 6.55 -26.38
N LYS A 1009 35.83 7.44 -25.41
CA LYS A 1009 34.51 8.06 -25.31
C LYS A 1009 34.24 8.92 -26.53
N GLY A 1010 33.01 8.88 -27.04
CA GLY A 1010 32.59 9.75 -28.12
C GLY A 1010 31.22 9.38 -28.65
N ASP A 1011 30.78 10.08 -29.69
CA ASP A 1011 29.42 10.00 -30.26
C ASP A 1011 29.39 9.35 -31.65
N ARG A 1012 30.55 8.93 -32.19
CA ARG A 1012 30.63 8.19 -33.45
C ARG A 1012 29.84 6.88 -33.37
N SER A 1013 29.54 6.31 -34.54
CA SER A 1013 28.81 5.04 -34.63
C SER A 1013 29.58 3.87 -33.99
N ASP A 1014 30.90 3.93 -33.95
CA ASP A 1014 31.77 2.94 -33.31
C ASP A 1014 32.05 3.24 -31.83
N GLN A 1015 31.52 4.33 -31.26
CA GLN A 1015 31.82 4.78 -29.89
C GLN A 1015 30.58 4.79 -28.97
N LEU A 1016 30.84 4.73 -27.66
CA LEU A 1016 29.86 4.95 -26.60
C LEU A 1016 30.37 6.02 -25.64
N ASN A 1017 29.49 6.53 -24.77
CA ASN A 1017 29.80 7.53 -23.77
C ASN A 1017 28.95 7.26 -22.52
N TYR A 1018 29.57 6.73 -21.47
CA TYR A 1018 28.92 6.37 -20.21
C TYR A 1018 27.70 5.44 -20.38
N PRO A 1019 27.86 4.24 -20.95
CA PRO A 1019 26.74 3.32 -21.10
C PRO A 1019 26.23 2.87 -19.73
N THR A 1020 24.92 2.98 -19.50
CA THR A 1020 24.31 2.68 -18.19
C THR A 1020 23.68 1.30 -18.12
N ASP A 1021 23.11 0.81 -19.22
CA ASP A 1021 22.37 -0.45 -19.24
C ASP A 1021 22.41 -1.09 -20.65
N VAL A 1022 22.19 -2.40 -20.71
CA VAL A 1022 22.25 -3.20 -21.94
C VAL A 1022 21.26 -4.37 -21.86
N ILE A 1023 20.58 -4.69 -22.97
CA ILE A 1023 19.82 -5.94 -23.12
C ILE A 1023 20.11 -6.61 -24.46
N VAL A 1024 19.80 -7.90 -24.55
CA VAL A 1024 19.86 -8.64 -25.82
C VAL A 1024 18.51 -8.62 -26.52
N ASP A 1025 18.48 -8.02 -27.71
CA ASP A 1025 17.39 -8.18 -28.68
C ASP A 1025 17.64 -9.45 -29.50
N LYS A 1026 17.08 -10.57 -29.01
CA LYS A 1026 17.21 -11.89 -29.64
C LYS A 1026 16.63 -11.94 -31.05
N LYS A 1027 15.66 -11.09 -31.38
CA LYS A 1027 14.98 -11.09 -32.69
C LYS A 1027 15.91 -10.57 -33.79
N ASN A 1028 16.63 -9.49 -33.50
CA ASN A 1028 17.56 -8.88 -34.44
C ASN A 1028 19.01 -9.36 -34.22
N ASN A 1029 19.23 -10.26 -33.25
CA ASN A 1029 20.54 -10.73 -32.82
C ASN A 1029 21.51 -9.57 -32.53
N SER A 1030 21.01 -8.58 -31.79
CA SER A 1030 21.71 -7.34 -31.47
C SER A 1030 21.63 -7.03 -29.97
N LEU A 1031 22.53 -6.19 -29.49
CA LEU A 1031 22.43 -5.53 -28.19
C LEU A 1031 21.62 -4.24 -28.36
N ILE A 1032 20.85 -3.86 -27.35
CA ILE A 1032 20.30 -2.52 -27.20
C ILE A 1032 20.94 -1.92 -25.97
N ILE A 1033 21.55 -0.75 -26.14
CA ILE A 1033 22.43 -0.12 -25.17
C ILE A 1033 21.90 1.28 -24.85
N CYS A 1034 21.79 1.59 -23.56
CA CYS A 1034 21.60 2.96 -23.09
C CYS A 1034 22.94 3.70 -23.16
N ASP A 1035 23.11 4.59 -24.12
CA ASP A 1035 24.31 5.42 -24.30
C ASP A 1035 24.05 6.80 -23.68
N TYR A 1036 23.98 6.81 -22.33
CA TYR A 1036 23.50 7.93 -21.53
C TYR A 1036 24.21 9.25 -21.83
N GLY A 1037 25.54 9.23 -21.94
CA GLY A 1037 26.35 10.43 -22.20
C GLY A 1037 26.06 11.07 -23.55
N ASN A 1038 25.67 10.26 -24.54
CA ASN A 1038 25.27 10.71 -25.88
C ASN A 1038 23.75 10.88 -26.04
N LYS A 1039 22.97 10.63 -24.97
CA LYS A 1039 21.51 10.79 -24.94
C LYS A 1039 20.79 9.99 -26.02
N ARG A 1040 21.21 8.74 -26.22
CA ARG A 1040 20.69 7.87 -27.28
C ARG A 1040 20.60 6.42 -26.86
N LEU A 1041 19.72 5.67 -27.52
CA LEU A 1041 19.79 4.20 -27.53
C LEU A 1041 20.46 3.73 -28.81
N VAL A 1042 21.38 2.79 -28.64
CA VAL A 1042 22.16 2.21 -29.72
C VAL A 1042 21.80 0.74 -29.87
N ARG A 1043 21.52 0.32 -31.10
CA ARG A 1043 21.44 -1.10 -31.47
C ARG A 1043 22.78 -1.54 -32.05
N TRP A 1044 23.36 -2.60 -31.50
CA TRP A 1044 24.68 -3.10 -31.90
C TRP A 1044 24.61 -4.56 -32.33
N SER A 1045 25.08 -4.92 -33.53
CA SER A 1045 25.04 -6.31 -34.00
C SER A 1045 25.95 -7.22 -33.18
N ARG A 1046 25.46 -8.40 -32.77
CA ARG A 1046 26.29 -9.43 -32.09
C ARG A 1046 27.12 -10.28 -33.06
N GLN A 1047 26.84 -10.22 -34.37
CA GLN A 1047 27.61 -10.89 -35.42
C GLN A 1047 28.35 -9.84 -36.24
N ASN A 1048 29.60 -9.54 -35.85
CA ASN A 1048 30.52 -8.62 -36.55
C ASN A 1048 30.07 -7.15 -36.60
N GLY A 1049 29.39 -6.65 -35.57
CA GLY A 1049 29.08 -5.22 -35.47
C GLY A 1049 30.30 -4.40 -35.08
N GLU A 1050 30.91 -3.68 -36.02
CA GLU A 1050 31.94 -2.67 -35.73
C GLU A 1050 31.31 -1.31 -35.36
N ASN A 1051 30.05 -1.10 -35.74
CA ASN A 1051 29.31 0.14 -35.54
C ASN A 1051 27.91 -0.15 -34.96
N GLY A 1052 27.48 0.72 -34.06
CA GLY A 1052 26.12 0.80 -33.54
C GLY A 1052 25.22 1.72 -34.37
N GLU A 1053 23.96 1.32 -34.51
CA GLU A 1053 22.89 2.10 -35.11
C GLU A 1053 22.15 2.87 -34.00
N THR A 1054 22.07 4.20 -34.11
CA THR A 1054 21.21 4.98 -33.19
C THR A 1054 19.75 4.71 -33.52
N ILE A 1055 19.02 4.08 -32.60
CA ILE A 1055 17.60 3.74 -32.78
C ILE A 1055 16.66 4.74 -32.13
N ILE A 1056 17.12 5.45 -31.08
CA ILE A 1056 16.38 6.52 -30.39
C ILE A 1056 17.38 7.59 -29.99
N SER A 1057 17.06 8.86 -30.23
CA SER A 1057 17.86 10.02 -29.85
C SER A 1057 17.10 10.94 -28.88
N ASP A 1058 17.80 11.87 -28.23
CA ASP A 1058 17.25 12.82 -27.24
C ASP A 1058 16.57 12.16 -26.04
N ILE A 1059 17.23 11.14 -25.50
CA ILE A 1059 16.77 10.41 -24.32
C ILE A 1059 17.91 10.24 -23.34
N HIS A 1060 17.74 10.70 -22.09
CA HIS A 1060 18.72 10.44 -21.03
C HIS A 1060 18.44 9.07 -20.41
N CYS A 1061 18.59 8.07 -21.27
CA CYS A 1061 18.22 6.70 -20.98
C CYS A 1061 19.09 6.12 -19.85
N TYR A 1062 18.46 5.59 -18.80
CA TYR A 1062 19.17 4.99 -17.68
C TYR A 1062 18.97 3.47 -17.64
N GLY A 1063 17.73 3.04 -17.37
CA GLY A 1063 17.33 1.63 -17.35
C GLY A 1063 16.50 1.28 -18.56
N LEU A 1064 16.66 0.05 -19.06
CA LEU A 1064 15.96 -0.43 -20.25
C LEU A 1064 15.47 -1.87 -20.06
N THR A 1065 14.30 -2.20 -20.60
CA THR A 1065 13.79 -3.58 -20.58
C THR A 1065 12.89 -3.86 -21.79
N ILE A 1066 12.73 -5.14 -22.13
CA ILE A 1066 11.81 -5.57 -23.18
C ILE A 1066 10.77 -6.51 -22.59
N ASP A 1067 9.51 -6.26 -22.90
CA ASP A 1067 8.42 -7.15 -22.51
C ASP A 1067 8.26 -8.35 -23.47
N LYS A 1068 7.33 -9.26 -23.15
CA LYS A 1068 7.01 -10.43 -23.99
C LYS A 1068 6.51 -10.05 -25.40
N ASN A 1069 5.99 -8.85 -25.62
CA ASN A 1069 5.54 -8.38 -26.93
C ASN A 1069 6.67 -7.75 -27.76
N VAL A 1070 7.89 -7.72 -27.22
CA VAL A 1070 9.06 -7.05 -27.82
C VAL A 1070 8.89 -5.52 -27.82
N ASP A 1071 8.06 -4.99 -26.92
CA ASP A 1071 7.98 -3.55 -26.69
C ASP A 1071 9.17 -3.13 -25.80
N LEU A 1072 9.93 -2.13 -26.23
CA LEU A 1072 11.10 -1.61 -25.53
C LEU A 1072 10.68 -0.51 -24.55
N TYR A 1073 11.00 -0.67 -23.29
CA TYR A 1073 10.76 0.31 -22.24
C TYR A 1073 12.09 0.94 -21.83
N VAL A 1074 12.09 2.25 -21.60
CA VAL A 1074 13.27 3.01 -21.20
C VAL A 1074 12.88 4.09 -20.19
N SER A 1075 13.62 4.19 -19.09
CA SER A 1075 13.53 5.32 -18.18
C SER A 1075 14.40 6.48 -18.65
N ASP A 1076 13.83 7.68 -18.62
CA ASP A 1076 14.57 8.93 -18.82
C ASP A 1076 14.86 9.57 -17.46
N TYR A 1077 16.13 9.59 -17.11
CA TYR A 1077 16.63 10.08 -15.81
C TYR A 1077 16.35 11.56 -15.58
N VAL A 1078 16.35 12.36 -16.65
CA VAL A 1078 16.22 13.83 -16.57
C VAL A 1078 14.76 14.25 -16.71
N LYS A 1079 14.04 13.62 -17.65
CA LYS A 1079 12.61 13.89 -17.90
C LYS A 1079 11.68 13.26 -16.84
N ASN A 1080 12.22 12.45 -15.93
CA ASN A 1080 11.49 11.80 -14.83
C ASN A 1080 10.30 10.93 -15.31
N GLU A 1081 10.52 10.14 -16.35
CA GLU A 1081 9.47 9.36 -17.00
C GLU A 1081 9.97 8.01 -17.51
N VAL A 1082 9.05 7.09 -17.80
CA VAL A 1082 9.34 5.86 -18.52
C VAL A 1082 8.54 5.86 -19.82
N ARG A 1083 9.23 5.60 -20.92
CA ARG A 1083 8.67 5.54 -22.27
C ARG A 1083 8.74 4.12 -22.81
N ARG A 1084 7.77 3.78 -23.67
CA ARG A 1084 7.66 2.50 -24.37
C ARG A 1084 7.62 2.72 -25.88
N TRP A 1085 8.49 2.03 -26.60
CA TRP A 1085 8.49 1.94 -28.06
C TRP A 1085 8.01 0.56 -28.48
N LYS A 1086 6.96 0.51 -29.31
CA LYS A 1086 6.62 -0.70 -30.06
C LYS A 1086 7.49 -0.82 -31.30
N GLN A 1087 7.54 -2.03 -31.86
CA GLN A 1087 8.29 -2.26 -33.08
C GLN A 1087 7.86 -1.30 -34.21
N GLY A 1088 8.82 -0.51 -34.71
CA GLY A 1088 8.61 0.45 -35.81
C GLY A 1088 8.11 1.83 -35.38
N GLU A 1089 7.85 2.05 -34.09
CA GLU A 1089 7.56 3.39 -33.56
C GLU A 1089 8.84 4.24 -33.55
N LYS A 1090 8.78 5.44 -34.12
CA LYS A 1090 9.88 6.41 -34.08
C LYS A 1090 9.89 7.23 -32.77
N GLU A 1091 8.74 7.31 -32.10
CA GLU A 1091 8.56 8.05 -30.85
C GLU A 1091 7.98 7.13 -29.76
N GLY A 1092 8.52 7.24 -28.55
CA GLY A 1092 8.12 6.41 -27.43
C GLY A 1092 6.87 6.97 -26.75
N THR A 1093 5.90 6.09 -26.48
CA THR A 1093 4.73 6.42 -25.67
C THR A 1093 5.14 6.50 -24.20
N ILE A 1094 4.89 7.62 -23.53
CA ILE A 1094 5.07 7.71 -22.07
C ILE A 1094 4.09 6.74 -21.41
N VAL A 1095 4.60 5.75 -20.70
CA VAL A 1095 3.82 4.73 -19.97
C VAL A 1095 3.78 5.00 -18.48
N VAL A 1096 4.78 5.73 -17.97
CA VAL A 1096 4.85 6.22 -16.60
C VAL A 1096 5.23 7.69 -16.69
N ARG A 1097 4.33 8.57 -16.28
CA ARG A 1097 4.56 10.01 -16.29
C ARG A 1097 4.79 10.48 -14.87
N GLY A 1098 5.99 10.95 -14.58
CA GLY A 1098 6.33 11.45 -13.24
C GLY A 1098 5.98 12.90 -13.00
N ASN A 1099 4.90 13.46 -13.57
CA ASN A 1099 4.35 14.83 -13.40
C ASN A 1099 5.29 15.89 -12.76
N GLY A 1100 6.53 15.98 -13.23
CA GLY A 1100 7.58 16.79 -12.61
C GLY A 1100 8.27 16.18 -11.37
N LYS A 1101 9.47 16.66 -11.11
CA LYS A 1101 10.29 16.25 -9.97
C LYS A 1101 9.56 16.43 -8.63
N GLY A 1102 9.34 15.36 -7.87
CA GLY A 1102 8.72 15.47 -6.54
C GLY A 1102 8.34 14.13 -5.90
N LYS A 1103 7.79 14.16 -4.67
CA LYS A 1103 7.51 12.99 -3.82
C LYS A 1103 6.06 12.47 -3.91
N HIS A 1104 5.16 13.15 -4.63
CA HIS A 1104 3.77 12.69 -4.76
C HIS A 1104 3.67 11.35 -5.53
N LEU A 1105 2.56 10.61 -5.39
CA LEU A 1105 2.41 9.28 -5.99
C LEU A 1105 2.38 9.28 -7.53
N ASN A 1106 2.16 10.45 -8.13
CA ASN A 1106 2.22 10.69 -9.57
C ASN A 1106 3.52 11.38 -10.02
N GLN A 1107 4.53 11.49 -9.15
CA GLN A 1107 5.82 12.15 -9.41
C GLN A 1107 7.01 11.20 -9.23
N PHE A 1108 8.10 11.49 -9.95
CA PHE A 1108 9.39 10.82 -9.79
C PHE A 1108 10.49 11.85 -9.54
N HIS A 1109 11.59 11.40 -8.93
CA HIS A 1109 12.83 12.14 -8.82
C HIS A 1109 13.97 11.23 -9.23
N CYS A 1110 14.46 11.43 -10.47
CA CYS A 1110 15.51 10.67 -11.11
C CYS A 1110 15.23 9.16 -11.12
N PRO A 1111 14.21 8.72 -11.91
CA PRO A 1111 13.92 7.30 -12.05
C PRO A 1111 15.07 6.58 -12.75
N THR A 1112 15.47 5.43 -12.22
CA THR A 1112 16.63 4.68 -12.73
C THR A 1112 16.20 3.36 -13.36
N HIS A 1113 16.48 2.20 -12.74
CA HIS A 1113 16.15 0.91 -13.35
C HIS A 1113 14.65 0.65 -13.34
N ILE A 1114 14.22 -0.17 -14.31
CA ILE A 1114 12.82 -0.49 -14.53
C ILE A 1114 12.63 -2.00 -14.72
N PHE A 1115 11.49 -2.50 -14.27
CA PHE A 1115 11.05 -3.86 -14.53
C PHE A 1115 9.60 -3.85 -15.01
N VAL A 1116 9.27 -4.69 -15.99
CA VAL A 1116 7.90 -4.81 -16.52
C VAL A 1116 7.40 -6.23 -16.30
N ASP A 1117 6.29 -6.36 -15.58
CA ASP A 1117 5.68 -7.66 -15.30
C ASP A 1117 4.82 -8.19 -16.47
N LYS A 1118 4.28 -9.40 -16.31
CA LYS A 1118 3.44 -10.08 -17.32
C LYS A 1118 2.14 -9.34 -17.65
N ASP A 1119 1.68 -8.45 -16.76
CA ASP A 1119 0.45 -7.66 -16.87
C ASP A 1119 0.73 -6.24 -17.41
N HIS A 1120 1.97 -5.97 -17.82
CA HIS A 1120 2.49 -4.69 -18.28
C HIS A 1120 2.46 -3.60 -17.19
N SER A 1121 2.54 -4.00 -15.92
CA SER A 1121 2.83 -3.04 -14.84
C SER A 1121 4.31 -2.71 -14.87
N VAL A 1122 4.63 -1.42 -14.70
CA VAL A 1122 6.00 -0.91 -14.71
C VAL A 1122 6.43 -0.62 -13.28
N TYR A 1123 7.48 -1.29 -12.84
CA TYR A 1123 8.16 -1.04 -11.57
C TYR A 1123 9.34 -0.13 -11.85
N VAL A 1124 9.48 0.93 -11.06
CA VAL A 1124 10.49 1.97 -11.28
C VAL A 1124 11.14 2.30 -9.94
N SER A 1125 12.46 2.25 -9.90
CA SER A 1125 13.23 2.78 -8.78
C SER A 1125 13.25 4.30 -8.84
N ASP A 1126 12.58 4.93 -7.88
CA ASP A 1126 12.48 6.37 -7.72
C ASP A 1126 13.60 6.84 -6.79
N SER A 1127 14.83 6.84 -7.33
CA SER A 1127 16.06 6.79 -6.56
C SER A 1127 16.22 7.93 -5.56
N PHE A 1128 15.89 9.17 -5.94
CA PHE A 1128 16.05 10.32 -5.03
C PHE A 1128 14.86 10.52 -4.09
N ASN A 1129 13.77 9.79 -4.30
CA ASN A 1129 12.67 9.72 -3.34
C ASN A 1129 12.76 8.47 -2.44
N ASN A 1130 13.84 7.67 -2.56
CA ASN A 1130 14.14 6.54 -1.69
C ASN A 1130 13.03 5.47 -1.66
N ARG A 1131 12.40 5.21 -2.82
CA ARG A 1131 11.28 4.29 -2.95
C ARG A 1131 11.29 3.54 -4.28
N VAL A 1132 10.51 2.46 -4.35
CA VAL A 1132 10.17 1.78 -5.60
C VAL A 1132 8.67 1.88 -5.82
N MET A 1133 8.29 2.28 -7.04
CA MET A 1133 6.91 2.54 -7.44
C MET A 1133 6.45 1.53 -8.48
N LYS A 1134 5.27 0.92 -8.28
CA LYS A 1134 4.57 0.09 -9.28
C LYS A 1134 3.48 0.91 -9.95
N TRP A 1135 3.47 0.92 -11.27
CA TRP A 1135 2.46 1.57 -12.10
C TRP A 1135 1.72 0.53 -12.92
N MET A 1136 0.43 0.36 -12.65
CA MET A 1136 -0.43 -0.49 -13.47
C MET A 1136 -0.67 0.17 -14.82
N LYS A 1137 -0.94 -0.64 -15.86
CA LYS A 1137 -1.19 -0.14 -17.21
C LYS A 1137 -2.31 0.91 -17.24
N GLY A 1138 -1.97 2.14 -17.64
CA GLY A 1138 -2.91 3.25 -17.73
C GLY A 1138 -3.25 3.93 -16.40
N ALA A 1139 -2.54 3.60 -15.32
CA ALA A 1139 -2.67 4.30 -14.05
C ALA A 1139 -2.18 5.75 -14.16
N LYS A 1140 -2.81 6.65 -13.39
CA LYS A 1140 -2.41 8.06 -13.27
C LYS A 1140 -1.48 8.33 -12.08
N GLU A 1141 -1.43 7.40 -11.14
CA GLU A 1141 -0.53 7.43 -9.98
C GLU A 1141 0.05 6.03 -9.77
N GLY A 1142 1.26 5.98 -9.20
CA GLY A 1142 1.91 4.74 -8.81
C GLY A 1142 1.60 4.35 -7.38
N ILE A 1143 1.87 3.08 -7.07
CA ILE A 1143 1.76 2.52 -5.74
C ILE A 1143 3.18 2.28 -5.22
N VAL A 1144 3.47 2.72 -3.99
CA VAL A 1144 4.73 2.40 -3.33
C VAL A 1144 4.75 0.90 -3.01
N VAL A 1145 5.72 0.18 -3.56
CA VAL A 1145 5.88 -1.27 -3.36
C VAL A 1145 7.15 -1.66 -2.60
N ALA A 1146 8.09 -0.72 -2.43
CA ALA A 1146 9.18 -0.84 -1.48
C ALA A 1146 9.55 0.55 -0.95
N SER A 1147 9.61 0.68 0.39
CA SER A 1147 9.90 1.92 1.14
C SER A 1147 8.96 3.10 0.84
N GLY A 1148 8.11 3.47 1.81
CA GLY A 1148 7.21 4.64 1.73
C GLY A 1148 7.55 5.75 2.73
N LYS A 1149 8.78 5.77 3.23
CA LYS A 1149 9.27 6.70 4.27
C LYS A 1149 10.48 7.48 3.74
N ASP A 1150 10.95 8.45 4.52
CA ASP A 1150 12.18 9.18 4.19
C ASP A 1150 13.43 8.27 4.20
N GLU A 1151 14.51 8.76 3.60
CA GLU A 1151 15.81 8.09 3.50
C GLU A 1151 16.26 7.48 4.83
N GLY A 1152 16.81 6.27 4.78
CA GLY A 1152 17.40 5.63 5.96
C GLY A 1152 17.87 4.21 5.71
N ASN A 1153 18.33 3.55 6.77
CA ASN A 1153 18.91 2.21 6.73
C ASN A 1153 18.10 1.14 7.48
N SER A 1154 16.95 1.50 8.06
CA SER A 1154 16.05 0.52 8.69
C SER A 1154 15.46 -0.46 7.67
N LEU A 1155 14.81 -1.52 8.14
CA LEU A 1155 14.14 -2.50 7.26
C LEU A 1155 12.91 -1.91 6.53
N THR A 1156 12.43 -0.74 6.93
CA THR A 1156 11.30 -0.05 6.28
C THR A 1156 11.73 1.10 5.36
N GLN A 1157 13.04 1.33 5.23
CA GLN A 1157 13.63 2.45 4.51
C GLN A 1157 14.65 1.97 3.48
N LEU A 1158 14.83 2.79 2.44
CA LEU A 1158 15.89 2.67 1.45
C LEU A 1158 16.74 3.95 1.45
N SER A 1159 17.94 3.89 0.90
CA SER A 1159 18.77 5.05 0.59
C SER A 1159 19.33 4.90 -0.82
N TYR A 1160 18.87 5.76 -1.73
CA TYR A 1160 19.20 5.76 -3.15
C TYR A 1160 19.04 4.36 -3.78
N PRO A 1161 17.81 3.81 -3.90
CA PRO A 1161 17.59 2.54 -4.58
C PRO A 1161 17.81 2.67 -6.08
N TRP A 1162 18.51 1.71 -6.69
CA TRP A 1162 18.82 1.70 -8.14
C TRP A 1162 18.18 0.52 -8.86
N GLY A 1163 18.84 -0.64 -8.93
CA GLY A 1163 18.32 -1.85 -9.56
C GLY A 1163 16.99 -2.32 -8.94
N VAL A 1164 16.06 -2.75 -9.79
CA VAL A 1164 14.79 -3.37 -9.38
C VAL A 1164 14.46 -4.56 -10.26
N VAL A 1165 14.13 -5.69 -9.64
CA VAL A 1165 13.63 -6.88 -10.33
C VAL A 1165 12.46 -7.46 -9.53
N VAL A 1166 11.46 -8.01 -10.22
CA VAL A 1166 10.28 -8.61 -9.58
C VAL A 1166 10.18 -10.07 -9.99
N ASP A 1167 9.95 -10.96 -9.03
CA ASP A 1167 9.70 -12.37 -9.32
C ASP A 1167 8.24 -12.63 -9.76
N HIS A 1168 7.96 -13.86 -10.20
CA HIS A 1168 6.62 -14.25 -10.68
C HIS A 1168 5.54 -14.25 -9.59
N LEU A 1169 5.94 -14.21 -8.30
CA LEU A 1169 5.07 -14.09 -7.14
C LEU A 1169 4.78 -12.64 -6.77
N GLY A 1170 5.42 -11.67 -7.45
CA GLY A 1170 5.26 -10.24 -7.16
C GLY A 1170 6.20 -9.71 -6.08
N ASN A 1171 7.20 -10.49 -5.62
CA ASN A 1171 8.18 -9.97 -4.66
C ASN A 1171 9.17 -9.03 -5.36
N VAL A 1172 9.43 -7.89 -4.75
CA VAL A 1172 10.27 -6.82 -5.30
C VAL A 1172 11.66 -6.90 -4.67
N TYR A 1173 12.69 -7.08 -5.50
CA TYR A 1173 14.09 -7.09 -5.11
C TYR A 1173 14.73 -5.77 -5.54
N VAL A 1174 15.45 -5.13 -4.62
CA VAL A 1174 15.95 -3.76 -4.81
C VAL A 1174 17.42 -3.68 -4.41
N ALA A 1175 18.24 -3.07 -5.27
CA ALA A 1175 19.59 -2.66 -4.90
C ALA A 1175 19.54 -1.36 -4.08
N ASP A 1176 19.67 -1.48 -2.76
CA ASP A 1176 19.67 -0.38 -1.80
C ASP A 1176 21.10 0.18 -1.69
N SER A 1177 21.44 1.05 -2.65
CA SER A 1177 22.84 1.30 -3.04
C SER A 1177 23.67 1.96 -1.94
N ASN A 1178 23.16 3.04 -1.32
CA ASN A 1178 23.90 3.73 -0.26
C ASN A 1178 23.94 2.94 1.05
N ASN A 1179 23.03 1.98 1.24
CA ASN A 1179 23.07 1.05 2.37
C ASN A 1179 23.85 -0.25 2.06
N HIS A 1180 24.43 -0.36 0.85
CA HIS A 1180 25.31 -1.45 0.45
C HIS A 1180 24.70 -2.85 0.62
N ARG A 1181 23.43 -3.01 0.22
CA ARG A 1181 22.67 -4.25 0.40
C ARG A 1181 21.65 -4.48 -0.72
N ILE A 1182 21.24 -5.74 -0.87
CA ILE A 1182 20.07 -6.11 -1.68
C ILE A 1182 18.92 -6.44 -0.73
N MET A 1183 17.77 -5.85 -0.97
CA MET A 1183 16.58 -6.01 -0.14
C MET A 1183 15.45 -6.67 -0.92
N ARG A 1184 14.58 -7.41 -0.23
CA ARG A 1184 13.35 -8.02 -0.77
C ARG A 1184 12.12 -7.53 0.00
N TRP A 1185 11.09 -7.09 -0.72
CA TRP A 1185 9.74 -6.85 -0.22
C TRP A 1185 8.78 -7.88 -0.80
N CYS A 1186 8.06 -8.59 0.06
CA CYS A 1186 6.93 -9.42 -0.36
C CYS A 1186 5.71 -8.54 -0.69
N GLU A 1187 4.86 -9.00 -1.61
CA GLU A 1187 3.64 -8.27 -1.97
C GLU A 1187 2.78 -7.96 -0.72
N GLY A 1188 2.46 -6.68 -0.52
CA GLY A 1188 1.69 -6.20 0.64
C GLY A 1188 2.48 -6.00 1.95
N SER A 1189 3.79 -6.24 1.98
CA SER A 1189 4.62 -6.06 3.19
C SER A 1189 4.94 -4.58 3.47
N CYS A 1190 4.91 -4.20 4.75
CA CYS A 1190 5.35 -2.87 5.24
C CYS A 1190 6.86 -2.80 5.53
N GLU A 1191 7.55 -3.93 5.57
CA GLU A 1191 9.00 -4.04 5.83
C GLU A 1191 9.68 -4.98 4.82
N GLY A 1192 10.95 -4.71 4.54
CA GLY A 1192 11.79 -5.53 3.69
C GLY A 1192 12.71 -6.45 4.48
N SER A 1193 13.34 -7.38 3.78
CA SER A 1193 14.36 -8.29 4.33
C SER A 1193 15.65 -8.20 3.54
N ILE A 1194 16.79 -8.29 4.22
CA ILE A 1194 18.10 -8.32 3.56
C ILE A 1194 18.27 -9.68 2.89
N VAL A 1195 18.55 -9.67 1.58
CA VAL A 1195 18.79 -10.87 0.77
C VAL A 1195 20.25 -11.27 0.84
N VAL A 1196 21.14 -10.32 0.53
CA VAL A 1196 22.60 -10.42 0.56
C VAL A 1196 23.17 -9.01 0.81
N GLY A 1197 24.39 -8.93 1.34
CA GLY A 1197 25.03 -7.65 1.71
C GLY A 1197 24.58 -7.15 3.08
N GLY A 1198 24.70 -5.84 3.32
CA GLY A 1198 24.33 -5.23 4.62
C GLY A 1198 25.39 -5.39 5.71
N ASN A 1199 26.57 -5.92 5.39
CA ASN A 1199 27.71 -6.09 6.31
C ASN A 1199 28.71 -4.91 6.24
N GLY A 1200 28.22 -3.72 5.90
CA GLY A 1200 29.03 -2.52 5.66
C GLY A 1200 29.60 -2.40 4.25
N GLU A 1201 30.13 -1.21 3.94
CA GLU A 1201 30.89 -0.95 2.72
C GLU A 1201 32.20 -1.76 2.73
N GLY A 1202 32.51 -2.49 1.66
CA GLY A 1202 33.79 -3.20 1.56
C GLY A 1202 33.88 -4.17 0.38
N GLU A 1203 35.05 -4.81 0.25
CA GLU A 1203 35.42 -5.68 -0.88
C GLU A 1203 35.24 -7.18 -0.58
N GLN A 1204 34.83 -7.56 0.63
CA GLN A 1204 34.60 -8.97 0.98
C GLN A 1204 33.44 -9.56 0.17
N SER A 1205 33.36 -10.90 0.08
CA SER A 1205 32.33 -11.60 -0.72
C SER A 1205 30.89 -11.43 -0.23
N ASN A 1206 30.71 -10.93 1.00
CA ASN A 1206 29.42 -10.65 1.62
C ASN A 1206 29.21 -9.14 1.88
N GLN A 1207 30.09 -8.30 1.32
CA GLN A 1207 30.04 -6.85 1.35
C GLN A 1207 29.88 -6.30 -0.06
N PHE A 1208 29.32 -5.10 -0.16
CA PHE A 1208 29.19 -4.37 -1.41
C PHE A 1208 29.70 -2.95 -1.23
N ASN A 1209 30.02 -2.30 -2.34
CA ASN A 1209 30.21 -0.86 -2.40
C ASN A 1209 29.27 -0.30 -3.47
N ARG A 1210 28.17 0.32 -3.02
CA ARG A 1210 27.13 0.92 -3.86
C ARG A 1210 26.63 -0.02 -4.97
N PRO A 1211 25.93 -1.13 -4.64
CA PRO A 1211 25.35 -1.98 -5.68
C PRO A 1211 24.38 -1.18 -6.55
N MET A 1212 24.53 -1.25 -7.88
CA MET A 1212 23.75 -0.43 -8.82
C MET A 1212 22.64 -1.21 -9.51
N ASP A 1213 22.86 -2.48 -9.81
CA ASP A 1213 21.87 -3.30 -10.51
C ASP A 1213 21.93 -4.77 -10.06
N LEU A 1214 20.86 -5.50 -10.34
CA LEU A 1214 20.72 -6.91 -10.02
C LEU A 1214 19.92 -7.66 -11.09
N SER A 1215 20.22 -8.95 -11.29
CA SER A 1215 19.51 -9.80 -12.24
C SER A 1215 19.50 -11.26 -11.78
N PHE A 1216 18.55 -12.06 -12.29
CA PHE A 1216 18.46 -13.49 -12.01
C PHE A 1216 18.77 -14.31 -13.27
N ASP A 1217 19.48 -15.43 -13.11
CA ASP A 1217 19.46 -16.48 -14.13
C ASP A 1217 18.19 -17.33 -14.02
N VAL A 1218 17.91 -18.20 -14.99
CA VAL A 1218 16.68 -19.01 -14.95
C VAL A 1218 16.70 -20.08 -13.86
N GLN A 1219 17.88 -20.38 -13.30
CA GLN A 1219 18.01 -21.22 -12.11
C GLN A 1219 17.69 -20.44 -10.83
N GLY A 1220 17.49 -19.12 -10.92
CA GLY A 1220 17.19 -18.22 -9.81
C GLY A 1220 18.41 -17.76 -9.00
N ASN A 1221 19.64 -17.96 -9.50
CA ASN A 1221 20.83 -17.39 -8.87
C ASN A 1221 20.84 -15.87 -9.09
N LEU A 1222 21.30 -15.14 -8.07
CA LEU A 1222 21.31 -13.68 -8.04
C LEU A 1222 22.67 -13.14 -8.52
N TYR A 1223 22.64 -12.21 -9.47
CA TYR A 1223 23.80 -11.46 -9.97
C TYR A 1223 23.67 -10.02 -9.49
N VAL A 1224 24.74 -9.45 -8.97
CA VAL A 1224 24.77 -8.08 -8.43
C VAL A 1224 25.92 -7.32 -9.04
N VAL A 1225 25.63 -6.11 -9.55
CA VAL A 1225 26.63 -5.16 -10.02
C VAL A 1225 27.18 -4.37 -8.84
N ASP A 1226 28.37 -4.74 -8.40
CA ASP A 1226 29.07 -4.12 -7.28
C ASP A 1226 29.94 -2.98 -7.80
N HIS A 1227 29.28 -1.86 -8.11
CA HIS A 1227 29.82 -0.74 -8.88
C HIS A 1227 31.09 -0.13 -8.26
N GLY A 1228 31.08 0.12 -6.96
CA GLY A 1228 32.21 0.73 -6.24
C GLY A 1228 33.43 -0.18 -6.20
N ASN A 1229 33.22 -1.50 -6.16
CA ASN A 1229 34.28 -2.51 -6.17
C ASN A 1229 34.65 -2.98 -7.59
N HIS A 1230 34.03 -2.42 -8.63
CA HIS A 1230 34.36 -2.69 -10.03
C HIS A 1230 34.27 -4.18 -10.40
N ARG A 1231 33.21 -4.85 -9.95
CA ARG A 1231 33.01 -6.29 -10.15
C ARG A 1231 31.55 -6.68 -10.26
N ILE A 1232 31.31 -7.89 -10.75
CA ILE A 1232 30.00 -8.56 -10.72
C ILE A 1232 30.10 -9.75 -9.77
N GLN A 1233 29.17 -9.83 -8.81
CA GLN A 1233 29.07 -10.94 -7.87
C GLN A 1233 27.87 -11.83 -8.19
N LYS A 1234 28.07 -13.15 -8.17
CA LYS A 1234 27.03 -14.17 -8.28
C LYS A 1234 26.80 -14.85 -6.94
N PHE A 1235 25.56 -14.92 -6.51
CA PHE A 1235 25.11 -15.61 -5.31
C PHE A 1235 24.24 -16.80 -5.70
N TYR A 1236 24.66 -17.98 -5.25
CA TYR A 1236 23.93 -19.22 -5.51
C TYR A 1236 22.74 -19.34 -4.57
N ILE A 1237 21.66 -19.95 -5.07
CA ILE A 1237 20.56 -20.38 -4.21
C ILE A 1237 21.11 -21.29 -3.11
N ASP A 1238 20.67 -21.05 -1.88
CA ASP A 1238 20.89 -21.96 -0.77
C ASP A 1238 19.86 -23.09 -0.86
N LEU A 1239 20.34 -24.31 -1.09
CA LEU A 1239 19.51 -25.50 -1.28
C LEU A 1239 19.19 -26.22 0.04
N ASN A 1240 19.63 -25.66 1.18
CA ASN A 1240 19.47 -26.23 2.51
C ASN A 1240 18.27 -25.65 3.28
#